data_AF-A0A5C7VJ31-F1
#
_entry.id   AF-A0A5C7VJ31-F1
#
_cell.length_a   1.000
_cell.length_b   1.000
_cell.length_c   1.000
_cell.angle_alpha   90.00
_cell.angle_beta   90.00
_cell.angle_gamma   90.00
#
_symmetry.space_group_name_H-M   'P 1'
#
loop_
_entity.id
_entity.type
_entity.pdbx_description
1 polymer ?
#
loop_
_entity_poly.entity_id
_entity_poly.type
_entity_poly.pdbx_seq_one_letter_code
_entity_poly.pdbx_strand_id
1 'polypeptide(L)'
;MTTREGSLEAPKRHPLNWKQTDFYNEDRLFEEMNRVFDICHGCRRCVNLCTAFPKLFDLIDDGKTGELDGVEKKTFWEVVDRCYLCDMCFMTKCPYVPPHPWNIDFPHLMLRAKAVKYKKQGAPFRDKLLANTDTVGKLATIPVVVQVTNTLTKMPVARKLLENTLGIHADRKLPDYAPQKFRNHAQPNSDFIEKEGARTPGNVAIFATCYINYNEPNIGHDLLQILAHNEIPTCLVEQEVCCGMPQLELGNLEKVEEYKDKNIPILAKLAQTGYAILTAVPSCTLMFKQELPLMFPDDEAVQAVAAAIFDPFEYFMLRHQDQLLKMDFTCSLGKISYHIPCHLRVQNIGKKTRDLLQLIPDTHVTTIERCSGHDGTWGVKREFFSDSMKIGKPVFNQMAAPDPDYICSDCAIAARHIQQGIGHHRAQKLHPLTLLRLAYGENKPSLSEPSMVAQPSHENKNSMAKISRESLMTLEAYAKARQQFRTQVIAHKKDRLIALGEHITLLFEDELTIRYQIQEMLRAEKIFDEEGILQELAAYAPLVPDGTNWKVTMMIEYADPEERAERLAQLIGIEDKVWIEVEGYEKILAIADEDLDRENEVKTSSVHFLRFELSHEQIQALYRGSTLRIGVSHPYYEAITEAIKNPIRAALLNDLNLP
;
A
#
# COMPACT_ATOMS: atom_id res chain seq x y z
N MET A 1 24.70 27.53 1.66
CA MET A 1 24.14 26.37 2.41
C MET A 1 24.10 25.20 1.44
N THR A 2 24.69 24.06 1.80
CA THR A 2 24.66 22.86 0.95
C THR A 2 23.21 22.44 0.74
N THR A 3 22.69 22.60 -0.48
CA THR A 3 21.39 22.06 -0.92
C THR A 3 21.48 20.54 -0.87
N ARG A 4 21.08 19.96 0.27
CA ARG A 4 20.89 18.52 0.41
C ARG A 4 19.52 18.19 -0.18
N GLU A 5 19.44 17.08 -0.91
CA GLU A 5 18.18 16.61 -1.49
C GLU A 5 17.28 16.04 -0.37
N GLY A 6 16.17 16.74 -0.08
CA GLY A 6 15.17 16.35 0.90
C GLY A 6 15.38 16.89 2.32
N SER A 7 14.29 16.98 3.08
CA SER A 7 14.32 17.32 4.51
C SER A 7 14.71 16.10 5.37
N LEU A 8 15.62 16.29 6.34
CA LEU A 8 15.89 15.31 7.41
C LEU A 8 15.02 15.56 8.66
N GLU A 9 14.25 16.64 8.66
CA GLU A 9 13.37 17.02 9.75
C GLU A 9 12.01 16.32 9.61
N ALA A 10 11.32 16.15 10.75
CA ALA A 10 9.98 15.58 10.75
C ALA A 10 9.03 16.43 9.89
N PRO A 11 8.19 15.80 9.03
CA PRO A 11 7.21 16.53 8.23
C PRO A 11 6.33 17.41 9.11
N LYS A 12 6.21 18.69 8.74
CA LYS A 12 5.27 19.62 9.38
C LYS A 12 4.10 19.85 8.43
N ARG A 13 2.89 19.58 8.90
CA ARG A 13 1.67 19.86 8.13
C ARG A 13 1.07 21.21 8.53
N HIS A 14 0.64 21.98 7.55
CA HIS A 14 0.05 23.30 7.78
C HIS A 14 -1.48 23.23 7.86
N PRO A 15 -2.13 24.07 8.69
CA PRO A 15 -3.58 24.16 8.71
C PRO A 15 -4.19 24.52 7.36
N LEU A 16 -5.40 24.02 7.13
CA LEU A 16 -6.19 24.29 5.94
C LEU A 16 -6.89 25.64 6.07
N ASN A 17 -6.51 26.61 5.23
CA ASN A 17 -7.15 27.92 5.19
C ASN A 17 -8.52 27.92 4.48
N TRP A 18 -9.32 26.86 4.66
CA TRP A 18 -10.52 26.56 3.88
C TRP A 18 -11.67 27.56 4.05
N LYS A 19 -11.61 28.42 5.08
CA LYS A 19 -12.55 29.53 5.30
C LYS A 19 -12.23 30.77 4.48
N GLN A 20 -10.99 30.91 4.00
CA GLN A 20 -10.60 32.07 3.22
C GLN A 20 -11.16 31.99 1.80
N THR A 21 -11.59 33.13 1.26
CA THR A 21 -12.10 33.22 -0.11
C THR A 21 -11.06 32.74 -1.13
N ASP A 22 -9.79 33.04 -0.87
CA ASP A 22 -8.66 32.68 -1.72
C ASP A 22 -8.42 31.17 -1.84
N PHE A 23 -8.82 30.39 -0.83
CA PHE A 23 -8.75 28.94 -0.88
C PHE A 23 -9.54 28.38 -2.07
N TYR A 24 -10.63 29.05 -2.46
CA TYR A 24 -11.47 28.67 -3.60
C TYR A 24 -11.14 29.39 -4.91
N ASN A 25 -10.10 30.20 -4.94
CA ASN A 25 -9.64 30.82 -6.17
C ASN A 25 -9.04 29.74 -7.09
N GLU A 26 -9.70 29.52 -8.24
CA GLU A 26 -9.33 28.45 -9.17
C GLU A 26 -8.02 28.75 -9.92
N ASP A 27 -7.73 30.01 -10.24
CA ASP A 27 -6.48 30.37 -10.91
C ASP A 27 -5.28 30.06 -10.01
N ARG A 28 -5.34 30.46 -8.73
CA ARG A 28 -4.32 30.13 -7.73
C ARG A 28 -4.24 28.65 -7.41
N LEU A 29 -5.36 27.93 -7.51
CA LEU A 29 -5.35 26.46 -7.41
C LEU A 29 -4.54 25.88 -8.57
N PHE A 30 -4.82 26.28 -9.81
CA PHE A 30 -4.10 25.77 -10.97
C PHE A 30 -2.62 26.18 -10.98
N GLU A 31 -2.28 27.38 -10.51
CA GLU A 31 -0.88 27.79 -10.31
C GLU A 31 -0.15 26.84 -9.34
N GLU A 32 -0.78 26.50 -8.21
CA GLU A 32 -0.20 25.60 -7.23
C GLU A 32 -0.16 24.13 -7.72
N MET A 33 -1.20 23.69 -8.44
CA MET A 33 -1.20 22.40 -9.14
C MET A 33 -0.07 22.31 -10.13
N ASN A 34 0.16 23.36 -10.93
CA ASN A 34 1.28 23.40 -11.87
C ASN A 34 2.61 23.22 -11.12
N ARG A 35 2.85 24.04 -10.09
CA ARG A 35 4.08 23.98 -9.31
C ARG A 35 4.32 22.60 -8.70
N VAL A 36 3.30 22.00 -8.07
CA VAL A 36 3.46 20.71 -7.40
C VAL A 36 3.57 19.57 -8.41
N PHE A 37 2.79 19.59 -9.49
CA PHE A 37 2.82 18.56 -10.53
C PHE A 37 4.16 18.54 -11.26
N ASP A 38 4.74 19.71 -11.54
CA ASP A 38 6.06 19.85 -12.16
C ASP A 38 7.15 19.23 -11.27
N ILE A 39 7.13 19.54 -9.97
CA ILE A 39 8.08 18.94 -9.03
C ILE A 39 7.86 17.43 -8.86
N CYS A 40 6.60 16.98 -8.81
CA CYS A 40 6.26 15.56 -8.76
C CYS A 40 6.74 14.83 -10.02
N HIS A 41 6.60 15.46 -11.20
CA HIS A 41 7.04 14.96 -12.49
C HIS A 41 8.56 14.82 -12.55
N GLY A 42 9.32 15.83 -12.11
CA GLY A 42 10.78 15.73 -12.07
C GLY A 42 11.29 14.66 -11.09
N CYS A 43 10.53 14.36 -10.02
CA CYS A 43 10.96 13.42 -9.00
C CYS A 43 10.51 11.97 -9.23
N ARG A 44 9.27 11.76 -9.74
CA ARG A 44 8.57 10.47 -9.96
C ARG A 44 8.56 9.43 -8.83
N ARG A 45 9.11 9.73 -7.66
CA ARG A 45 9.27 8.78 -6.53
C ARG A 45 7.98 8.15 -6.05
N CYS A 46 6.85 8.84 -6.17
CA CYS A 46 5.54 8.38 -5.70
C CYS A 46 4.79 7.48 -6.71
N VAL A 47 5.38 7.14 -7.86
CA VAL A 47 4.72 6.38 -8.95
C VAL A 47 4.04 5.09 -8.49
N ASN A 48 4.66 4.35 -7.57
CA ASN A 48 4.16 3.04 -7.12
C ASN A 48 3.21 3.11 -5.91
N LEU A 49 2.79 4.32 -5.48
CA LEU A 49 2.03 4.50 -4.26
C LEU A 49 0.51 4.42 -4.46
N CYS A 50 0.00 5.09 -5.50
CA CYS A 50 -1.42 5.12 -5.88
C CYS A 50 -1.57 5.50 -7.36
N THR A 51 -2.78 5.47 -7.90
CA THR A 51 -3.01 5.76 -9.33
C THR A 51 -2.98 7.24 -9.70
N ALA A 52 -2.95 8.17 -8.74
CA ALA A 52 -2.86 9.59 -9.03
C ALA A 52 -1.52 9.96 -9.70
N PHE A 53 -0.41 9.38 -9.25
CA PHE A 53 0.92 9.70 -9.78
C PHE A 53 1.19 9.09 -11.16
N PRO A 54 0.92 7.80 -11.43
CA PRO A 54 0.97 7.27 -12.79
C PRO A 54 0.12 8.08 -13.74
N LYS A 55 -1.13 8.41 -13.37
CA LYS A 55 -1.98 9.23 -14.23
C LYS A 55 -1.41 10.63 -14.46
N LEU A 56 -0.82 11.26 -13.45
CA LEU A 56 -0.14 12.54 -13.61
C LEU A 56 1.03 12.43 -14.61
N PHE A 57 1.84 11.37 -14.49
CA PHE A 57 3.00 11.18 -15.36
C PHE A 57 2.58 10.82 -16.78
N ASP A 58 1.58 9.96 -16.95
CA ASP A 58 0.99 9.65 -18.26
C ASP A 58 0.48 10.94 -18.95
N LEU A 59 -0.23 11.81 -18.23
CA LEU A 59 -0.73 13.08 -18.79
C LEU A 59 0.40 14.01 -19.27
N ILE A 60 1.56 13.98 -18.61
CA ILE A 60 2.73 14.81 -18.97
C ILE A 60 3.53 14.16 -20.09
N ASP A 61 3.76 12.85 -20.00
CA ASP A 61 4.47 12.04 -21.00
C ASP A 61 3.74 12.03 -22.35
N ASP A 62 2.41 11.99 -22.33
CA ASP A 62 1.55 12.07 -23.53
C ASP A 62 1.29 13.53 -23.97
N GLY A 63 1.82 14.51 -23.25
CA GLY A 63 1.66 15.94 -23.54
C GLY A 63 2.55 16.41 -24.69
N LYS A 64 2.15 17.47 -25.39
CA LYS A 64 2.81 17.97 -26.63
C LYS A 64 4.30 18.31 -26.49
N THR A 65 4.77 18.54 -25.28
CA THR A 65 6.15 18.95 -24.97
C THR A 65 6.90 17.91 -24.14
N GLY A 66 6.23 16.84 -23.66
CA GLY A 66 6.76 15.96 -22.62
C GLY A 66 6.95 16.63 -21.25
N GLU A 67 6.47 17.87 -21.10
CA GLU A 67 6.57 18.68 -19.89
C GLU A 67 5.19 19.22 -19.50
N LEU A 68 5.07 19.73 -18.27
CA LEU A 68 3.76 20.12 -17.74
C LEU A 68 3.09 21.27 -18.52
N ASP A 69 3.87 22.10 -19.21
CA ASP A 69 3.37 23.19 -20.06
C ASP A 69 2.60 22.69 -21.29
N GLY A 70 2.86 21.45 -21.74
CA GLY A 70 2.15 20.76 -22.80
C GLY A 70 0.82 20.14 -22.39
N VAL A 71 0.48 20.18 -21.09
CA VAL A 71 -0.71 19.52 -20.53
C VAL A 71 -1.87 20.50 -20.36
N GLU A 72 -3.04 20.16 -20.89
CA GLU A 72 -4.23 20.98 -20.69
C GLU A 72 -4.71 20.93 -19.24
N LYS A 73 -4.83 22.10 -18.59
CA LYS A 73 -5.29 22.25 -17.19
C LYS A 73 -6.57 21.46 -16.85
N LYS A 74 -7.48 21.29 -17.82
CA LYS A 74 -8.73 20.52 -17.63
C LYS A 74 -8.49 19.04 -17.29
N THR A 75 -7.38 18.47 -17.72
CA THR A 75 -7.03 17.06 -17.48
C THR A 75 -6.50 16.82 -16.06
N PHE A 76 -6.09 17.88 -15.35
CA PHE A 76 -5.64 17.77 -13.96
C PHE A 76 -6.72 17.19 -13.04
N TRP A 77 -7.99 17.37 -13.39
CA TRP A 77 -9.10 16.76 -12.66
C TRP A 77 -9.05 15.22 -12.65
N GLU A 78 -8.44 14.59 -13.66
CA GLU A 78 -8.24 13.15 -13.70
C GLU A 78 -7.26 12.68 -12.62
N VAL A 79 -6.26 13.50 -12.28
CA VAL A 79 -5.34 13.26 -11.15
C VAL A 79 -6.08 13.46 -9.83
N VAL A 80 -6.87 14.53 -9.72
CA VAL A 80 -7.68 14.85 -8.53
C VAL A 80 -8.67 13.75 -8.20
N ASP A 81 -9.35 13.18 -9.20
CA ASP A 81 -10.35 12.13 -9.02
C ASP A 81 -9.72 10.76 -8.64
N ARG A 82 -8.42 10.58 -8.89
CA ARG A 82 -7.63 9.40 -8.48
C ARG A 82 -6.94 9.56 -7.14
N CYS A 83 -6.80 10.79 -6.64
CA CYS A 83 -6.33 11.00 -5.28
C CYS A 83 -7.47 10.76 -4.29
N TYR A 84 -7.19 9.91 -3.31
CA TYR A 84 -8.12 9.54 -2.27
C TYR A 84 -7.67 9.94 -0.85
N LEU A 85 -6.79 10.94 -0.75
CA LEU A 85 -6.44 11.58 0.52
C LEU A 85 -5.90 10.63 1.62
N CYS A 86 -5.27 9.52 1.24
CA CYS A 86 -4.68 8.60 2.23
C CYS A 86 -3.42 9.11 2.94
N ASP A 87 -2.92 10.30 2.55
CA ASP A 87 -1.75 11.00 3.09
C ASP A 87 -0.39 10.28 3.08
N MET A 88 -0.33 9.05 2.59
CA MET A 88 0.92 8.28 2.57
C MET A 88 2.04 8.94 1.76
N CYS A 89 1.71 9.70 0.70
CA CYS A 89 2.71 10.40 -0.11
C CYS A 89 3.39 11.51 0.69
N PHE A 90 2.62 12.23 1.50
CA PHE A 90 3.13 13.26 2.41
C PHE A 90 3.93 12.61 3.55
N MET A 91 3.37 11.59 4.20
CA MET A 91 3.95 11.04 5.43
C MET A 91 5.20 10.19 5.21
N THR A 92 5.30 9.45 4.11
CA THR A 92 6.32 8.38 4.00
C THR A 92 7.18 8.40 2.74
N LYS A 93 6.78 9.14 1.70
CA LYS A 93 7.47 9.05 0.39
C LYS A 93 8.06 10.36 -0.11
N CYS A 94 7.37 11.49 0.05
CA CYS A 94 7.80 12.78 -0.49
C CYS A 94 8.96 13.37 0.35
N PRO A 95 10.15 13.60 -0.23
CA PRO A 95 11.27 14.22 0.50
C PRO A 95 11.12 15.75 0.61
N TYR A 96 10.13 16.33 -0.07
CA TYR A 96 9.95 17.76 -0.29
C TYR A 96 8.78 18.36 0.51
N VAL A 97 8.29 17.61 1.49
CA VAL A 97 7.29 18.09 2.45
C VAL A 97 7.90 19.16 3.38
N PRO A 98 7.08 20.04 3.98
CA PRO A 98 7.58 21.06 4.89
C PRO A 98 8.32 20.38 6.06
N PRO A 99 9.43 20.94 6.55
CA PRO A 99 9.94 22.30 6.31
C PRO A 99 10.83 22.46 5.07
N HIS A 100 10.88 21.49 4.16
CA HIS A 100 11.58 21.66 2.89
C HIS A 100 11.06 22.92 2.15
N PRO A 101 11.92 23.74 1.52
CA PRO A 101 11.51 24.99 0.86
C PRO A 101 10.46 24.82 -0.24
N TRP A 102 10.37 23.63 -0.85
CA TRP A 102 9.35 23.33 -1.86
C TRP A 102 7.96 23.07 -1.28
N ASN A 103 7.84 22.85 0.03
CA ASN A 103 6.58 22.90 0.76
C ASN A 103 5.46 22.07 0.09
N ILE A 104 5.75 20.82 -0.28
CA ILE A 104 4.79 19.98 -1.02
C ILE A 104 3.82 19.30 -0.04
N ASP A 105 2.54 19.62 -0.14
CA ASP A 105 1.44 18.89 0.48
C ASP A 105 0.44 18.45 -0.60
N PHE A 106 0.82 17.40 -1.33
CA PHE A 106 0.01 16.87 -2.43
C PHE A 106 -1.41 16.51 -1.99
N PRO A 107 -1.65 15.80 -0.87
CA PRO A 107 -3.02 15.49 -0.47
C PRO A 107 -3.86 16.72 -0.12
N HIS A 108 -3.33 17.71 0.61
CA HIS A 108 -4.10 18.93 0.89
C HIS A 108 -4.38 19.74 -0.38
N LEU A 109 -3.46 19.72 -1.36
CA LEU A 109 -3.72 20.32 -2.67
C LEU A 109 -4.85 19.60 -3.40
N MET A 110 -4.89 18.27 -3.35
CA MET A 110 -6.00 17.48 -3.91
C MET A 110 -7.31 17.72 -3.17
N LEU A 111 -7.28 17.87 -1.84
CA LEU A 111 -8.45 18.25 -1.04
C LEU A 111 -8.96 19.64 -1.44
N ARG A 112 -8.08 20.63 -1.58
CA ARG A 112 -8.42 21.97 -2.09
C ARG A 112 -9.07 21.87 -3.46
N ALA A 113 -8.49 21.09 -4.38
CA ALA A 113 -9.06 20.89 -5.72
C ALA A 113 -10.46 20.28 -5.66
N LYS A 114 -10.66 19.23 -4.85
CA LYS A 114 -11.99 18.62 -4.63
C LYS A 114 -12.98 19.61 -4.04
N ALA A 115 -12.56 20.45 -3.09
CA ALA A 115 -13.41 21.48 -2.50
C ALA A 115 -13.82 22.59 -3.50
N VAL A 116 -12.90 23.03 -4.36
CA VAL A 116 -13.21 23.95 -5.47
C VAL A 116 -14.21 23.32 -6.44
N LYS A 117 -13.98 22.08 -6.85
CA LYS A 117 -14.89 21.32 -7.73
C LYS A 117 -16.27 21.17 -7.09
N TYR A 118 -16.33 20.81 -5.81
CA TYR A 118 -17.58 20.65 -5.07
C TYR A 118 -18.35 21.97 -4.94
N LYS A 119 -17.67 23.09 -4.65
CA LYS A 119 -18.33 24.41 -4.53
C LYS A 119 -18.94 24.88 -5.84
N LYS A 120 -18.32 24.54 -6.98
CA LYS A 120 -18.80 24.93 -8.31
C LYS A 120 -19.92 24.03 -8.83
N GLN A 121 -19.80 22.71 -8.62
CA GLN A 121 -20.60 21.71 -9.34
C GLN A 121 -21.44 20.82 -8.41
N GLY A 122 -21.12 20.83 -7.10
CA GLY A 122 -21.56 19.82 -6.15
C GLY A 122 -20.97 18.43 -6.44
N ALA A 123 -21.52 17.41 -5.80
CA ALA A 123 -21.24 16.01 -6.11
C ALA A 123 -22.40 15.33 -6.86
N PRO A 124 -22.11 14.32 -7.71
CA PRO A 124 -23.12 13.45 -8.29
C PRO A 124 -24.00 12.80 -7.22
N PHE A 125 -25.22 12.38 -7.59
CA PHE A 125 -26.15 11.73 -6.66
C PHE A 125 -25.54 10.49 -5.99
N ARG A 126 -24.86 9.63 -6.76
CA ARG A 126 -24.11 8.46 -6.24
C ARG A 126 -23.17 8.85 -5.10
N ASP A 127 -22.34 9.86 -5.33
CA ASP A 127 -21.30 10.27 -4.40
C ASP A 127 -21.91 10.86 -3.12
N LYS A 128 -22.97 11.67 -3.28
CA LYS A 128 -23.78 12.14 -2.13
C LYS A 128 -24.37 10.97 -1.35
N LEU A 129 -24.92 9.96 -2.02
CA LEU A 129 -25.49 8.77 -1.37
C LEU A 129 -24.42 8.03 -0.56
N LEU A 130 -23.27 7.73 -1.18
CA LEU A 130 -22.17 6.99 -0.54
C LEU A 130 -21.55 7.75 0.65
N ALA A 131 -21.45 9.08 0.56
CA ALA A 131 -20.86 9.88 1.64
C ALA A 131 -21.83 10.21 2.79
N ASN A 132 -23.14 10.05 2.61
CA ASN A 132 -24.14 10.23 3.67
C ASN A 132 -24.39 8.94 4.46
N THR A 133 -23.32 8.37 5.00
CA THR A 133 -23.30 7.04 5.64
C THR A 133 -24.29 6.90 6.81
N ASP A 134 -24.46 7.92 7.64
CA ASP A 134 -25.40 7.88 8.77
C ASP A 134 -26.86 7.87 8.31
N THR A 135 -27.22 8.72 7.33
CA THR A 135 -28.59 8.75 6.77
C THR A 135 -28.92 7.43 6.07
N VAL A 136 -28.01 6.93 5.22
CA VAL A 136 -28.21 5.65 4.52
C VAL A 136 -28.27 4.51 5.52
N GLY A 137 -27.36 4.47 6.50
CA GLY A 137 -27.35 3.46 7.55
C GLY A 137 -28.64 3.43 8.36
N LYS A 138 -29.19 4.60 8.75
CA LYS A 138 -30.47 4.71 9.45
C LYS A 138 -31.63 4.11 8.66
N LEU A 139 -31.68 4.35 7.34
CA LEU A 139 -32.73 3.84 6.46
C LEU A 139 -32.55 2.35 6.17
N ALA A 140 -31.33 1.91 5.87
CA ALA A 140 -31.01 0.53 5.49
C ALA A 140 -31.14 -0.46 6.65
N THR A 141 -31.10 0.03 7.90
CA THR A 141 -31.24 -0.80 9.11
C THR A 141 -32.65 -0.78 9.71
N ILE A 142 -33.65 -0.21 9.01
CA ILE A 142 -35.05 -0.33 9.40
C ILE A 142 -35.44 -1.84 9.33
N PRO A 143 -36.17 -2.38 10.32
CA PRO A 143 -36.65 -3.76 10.27
C PRO A 143 -37.36 -4.06 8.94
N VAL A 144 -37.18 -5.27 8.40
CA VAL A 144 -37.60 -5.69 7.04
C VAL A 144 -36.78 -5.05 5.90
N VAL A 145 -36.50 -3.74 5.94
CA VAL A 145 -35.66 -3.06 4.92
C VAL A 145 -34.28 -3.68 4.87
N VAL A 146 -33.66 -3.97 6.03
CA VAL A 146 -32.33 -4.58 6.11
C VAL A 146 -32.22 -5.92 5.37
N GLN A 147 -33.25 -6.76 5.46
CA GLN A 147 -33.28 -8.06 4.79
C GLN A 147 -33.37 -7.89 3.28
N VAL A 148 -34.22 -6.96 2.82
CA VAL A 148 -34.37 -6.62 1.41
C VAL A 148 -33.07 -6.02 0.87
N THR A 149 -32.48 -5.05 1.55
CA THR A 149 -31.22 -4.41 1.14
C THR A 149 -30.10 -5.44 1.01
N ASN A 150 -29.86 -6.27 2.03
CA ASN A 150 -28.81 -7.28 1.99
C ASN A 150 -29.05 -8.38 0.93
N THR A 151 -30.31 -8.68 0.62
CA THR A 151 -30.64 -9.62 -0.46
C THR A 151 -30.33 -9.00 -1.82
N LEU A 152 -30.78 -7.76 -2.05
CA LEU A 152 -30.53 -7.03 -3.30
C LEU A 152 -29.04 -6.79 -3.54
N THR A 153 -28.24 -6.51 -2.50
CA THR A 153 -26.79 -6.34 -2.63
C THR A 153 -26.04 -7.64 -2.92
N LYS A 154 -26.70 -8.80 -2.90
CA LYS A 154 -26.11 -10.11 -3.23
C LYS A 154 -26.64 -10.69 -4.53
N MET A 155 -27.77 -10.19 -5.05
CA MET A 155 -28.39 -10.67 -6.28
C MET A 155 -27.67 -10.12 -7.53
N PRO A 156 -27.13 -10.98 -8.43
CA PRO A 156 -26.38 -10.52 -9.61
C PRO A 156 -27.14 -9.55 -10.53
N VAL A 157 -28.45 -9.76 -10.71
CA VAL A 157 -29.30 -8.87 -11.54
C VAL A 157 -29.42 -7.49 -10.90
N ALA A 158 -29.65 -7.43 -9.58
CA ALA A 158 -29.72 -6.17 -8.85
C ALA A 158 -28.36 -5.46 -8.82
N ARG A 159 -27.24 -6.20 -8.75
CA ARG A 159 -25.88 -5.63 -8.88
C ARG A 159 -25.64 -4.98 -10.23
N LYS A 160 -26.02 -5.62 -11.33
CA LYS A 160 -25.94 -5.02 -12.68
C LYS A 160 -26.82 -3.77 -12.79
N LEU A 161 -28.00 -3.77 -12.18
CA LEU A 161 -28.85 -2.58 -12.13
C LEU A 161 -28.19 -1.42 -11.36
N LEU A 162 -27.61 -1.71 -10.19
CA LEU A 162 -26.90 -0.70 -9.39
C LEU A 162 -25.68 -0.13 -10.14
N GLU A 163 -24.98 -0.96 -10.92
CA GLU A 163 -23.88 -0.50 -11.75
C GLU A 163 -24.36 0.44 -12.86
N ASN A 164 -25.42 0.06 -13.58
CA ASN A 164 -25.92 0.85 -14.70
C ASN A 164 -26.64 2.14 -14.27
N THR A 165 -27.21 2.19 -13.07
CA THR A 165 -27.98 3.34 -12.56
C THR A 165 -27.16 4.24 -11.65
N LEU A 166 -26.42 3.66 -10.72
CA LEU A 166 -25.66 4.35 -9.69
C LEU A 166 -24.16 4.22 -9.87
N GLY A 167 -23.64 3.58 -10.93
CA GLY A 167 -22.20 3.48 -11.15
C GLY A 167 -21.42 2.76 -10.05
N ILE A 168 -22.08 1.89 -9.28
CA ILE A 168 -21.45 1.03 -8.26
C ILE A 168 -21.15 -0.32 -8.91
N HIS A 169 -19.87 -0.69 -9.03
CA HIS A 169 -19.45 -1.86 -9.81
C HIS A 169 -20.13 -3.15 -9.34
N ALA A 170 -20.69 -3.96 -10.25
CA ALA A 170 -21.48 -5.13 -9.89
C ALA A 170 -20.69 -6.15 -9.05
N ASP A 171 -19.41 -6.37 -9.39
CA ASP A 171 -18.55 -7.36 -8.73
C ASP A 171 -17.98 -6.91 -7.37
N ARG A 172 -18.18 -5.64 -6.99
CA ARG A 172 -17.73 -5.16 -5.68
C ARG A 172 -18.54 -5.81 -4.56
N LYS A 173 -17.85 -6.46 -3.61
CA LYS A 173 -18.47 -6.98 -2.38
C LYS A 173 -18.77 -5.82 -1.42
N LEU A 174 -20.04 -5.41 -1.39
CA LEU A 174 -20.50 -4.39 -0.45
C LEU A 174 -20.67 -4.96 0.96
N PRO A 175 -20.50 -4.15 2.02
CA PRO A 175 -20.80 -4.58 3.38
C PRO A 175 -22.30 -4.79 3.56
N ASP A 176 -22.65 -5.83 4.31
CA ASP A 176 -24.02 -6.04 4.77
C ASP A 176 -24.36 -4.99 5.83
N TYR A 177 -25.64 -4.64 5.91
CA TYR A 177 -26.19 -3.90 7.05
C TYR A 177 -26.59 -4.86 8.16
N ALA A 178 -26.28 -4.49 9.40
CA ALA A 178 -26.60 -5.29 10.56
C ALA A 178 -28.10 -5.19 10.90
N PRO A 179 -28.77 -6.31 11.22
CA PRO A 179 -30.17 -6.30 11.63
C PRO A 179 -30.39 -5.58 12.97
N GLN A 180 -29.34 -5.55 13.81
CA GLN A 180 -29.33 -4.89 15.10
C GLN A 180 -28.19 -3.87 15.13
N LYS A 181 -28.53 -2.62 15.48
CA LYS A 181 -27.55 -1.54 15.63
C LYS A 181 -26.74 -1.75 16.91
N PHE A 182 -25.44 -1.46 16.84
CA PHE A 182 -24.55 -1.55 18.01
C PHE A 182 -25.07 -0.72 19.18
N ARG A 183 -25.32 0.58 18.96
CA ARG A 183 -25.66 1.51 20.05
C ARG A 183 -26.94 1.12 20.80
N ASN A 184 -27.89 0.44 20.14
CA ASN A 184 -29.15 0.02 20.75
C ASN A 184 -28.99 -1.22 21.66
N HIS A 185 -27.92 -1.99 21.48
CA HIS A 185 -27.70 -3.27 22.18
C HIS A 185 -26.36 -3.28 22.94
N ALA A 186 -25.60 -2.19 22.89
CA ALA A 186 -24.36 -2.04 23.61
C ALA A 186 -24.63 -1.93 25.11
N GLN A 187 -23.86 -2.70 25.89
CA GLN A 187 -23.94 -2.74 27.35
C GLN A 187 -22.59 -2.26 27.91
N PRO A 188 -22.33 -0.95 27.97
CA PRO A 188 -21.17 -0.42 28.65
C PRO A 188 -21.25 -0.71 30.16
N ASN A 189 -20.10 -0.89 30.79
CA ASN A 189 -20.00 -1.15 32.22
C ASN A 189 -19.19 -0.04 32.90
N SER A 190 -19.88 0.79 33.68
CA SER A 190 -19.30 1.89 34.46
C SER A 190 -19.02 1.54 35.92
N ASP A 191 -19.28 0.30 36.34
CA ASP A 191 -19.25 -0.11 37.75
C ASP A 191 -17.84 -0.44 38.25
N PHE A 192 -16.86 -0.52 37.34
CA PHE A 192 -15.47 -0.72 37.70
C PHE A 192 -14.87 0.50 38.41
N ILE A 193 -13.85 0.26 39.23
CA ILE A 193 -13.08 1.34 39.86
C ILE A 193 -12.13 1.93 38.82
N GLU A 194 -12.20 3.24 38.61
CA GLU A 194 -11.29 3.96 37.74
C GLU A 194 -9.83 3.78 38.20
N LYS A 195 -8.96 3.42 37.25
CA LYS A 195 -7.51 3.28 37.46
C LYS A 195 -6.76 4.15 36.47
N GLU A 196 -6.40 5.36 36.88
CA GLU A 196 -5.65 6.31 36.06
C GLU A 196 -4.26 5.76 35.69
N GLY A 197 -3.87 5.88 34.43
CA GLY A 197 -2.53 5.53 33.95
C GLY A 197 -1.63 6.75 33.89
N ALA A 198 -0.32 6.54 33.87
CA ALA A 198 0.64 7.63 33.65
C ALA A 198 0.50 8.24 32.24
N ARG A 199 -0.02 7.47 31.27
CA ARG A 199 -0.10 7.85 29.86
C ARG A 199 -1.52 7.92 29.31
N THR A 200 -2.51 7.44 30.07
CA THR A 200 -3.88 7.26 29.59
C THR A 200 -4.90 7.45 30.70
N PRO A 201 -6.03 8.10 30.41
CA PRO A 201 -7.16 8.15 31.32
C PRO A 201 -7.69 6.77 31.71
N GLY A 202 -8.18 6.65 32.94
CA GLY A 202 -8.78 5.43 33.49
C GLY A 202 -10.18 5.13 32.97
N ASN A 203 -10.96 6.16 32.60
CA ASN A 203 -12.31 6.02 32.06
C ASN A 203 -12.32 6.06 30.52
N VAL A 204 -13.18 5.27 29.90
CA VAL A 204 -13.30 5.19 28.43
C VAL A 204 -14.70 5.55 27.95
N ALA A 205 -14.77 6.42 26.94
CA ALA A 205 -15.98 6.69 26.17
C ALA A 205 -15.85 6.10 24.76
N ILE A 206 -16.85 5.35 24.32
CA ILE A 206 -16.87 4.76 22.97
C ILE A 206 -17.66 5.65 22.03
N PHE A 207 -16.98 6.18 21.02
CA PHE A 207 -17.63 6.74 19.84
C PHE A 207 -17.82 5.59 18.84
N ALA A 208 -19.07 5.18 18.64
CA ALA A 208 -19.36 3.94 17.93
C ALA A 208 -18.97 4.00 16.46
N THR A 209 -19.08 5.17 15.82
CA THR A 209 -18.93 5.38 14.37
C THR A 209 -20.12 4.82 13.58
N CYS A 210 -20.33 5.36 12.37
CA CYS A 210 -21.40 4.89 11.49
C CYS A 210 -21.19 3.43 11.05
N TYR A 211 -19.95 3.00 10.81
CA TYR A 211 -19.68 1.67 10.27
C TYR A 211 -19.94 0.56 11.28
N ILE A 212 -19.45 0.68 12.51
CA ILE A 212 -19.72 -0.30 13.56
C ILE A 212 -21.22 -0.25 13.92
N ASN A 213 -21.83 0.93 13.97
CA ASN A 213 -23.24 1.02 14.32
C ASN A 213 -24.18 0.35 13.32
N TYR A 214 -23.90 0.44 12.02
CA TYR A 214 -24.82 -0.03 10.97
C TYR A 214 -24.36 -1.27 10.19
N ASN A 215 -23.07 -1.61 10.17
CA ASN A 215 -22.53 -2.70 9.34
C ASN A 215 -21.87 -3.82 10.16
N GLU A 216 -20.92 -3.49 11.04
CA GLU A 216 -20.16 -4.49 11.83
C GLU A 216 -20.22 -4.23 13.34
N PRO A 217 -21.41 -4.35 13.98
CA PRO A 217 -21.60 -4.06 15.41
C PRO A 217 -20.80 -4.96 16.35
N ASN A 218 -20.48 -6.17 15.92
CA ASN A 218 -19.67 -7.11 16.71
C ASN A 218 -18.30 -6.54 17.08
N ILE A 219 -17.71 -5.67 16.25
CA ILE A 219 -16.44 -5.00 16.56
C ILE A 219 -16.58 -4.15 17.84
N GLY A 220 -17.71 -3.42 17.97
CA GLY A 220 -17.99 -2.63 19.17
C GLY A 220 -18.30 -3.49 20.40
N HIS A 221 -19.00 -4.61 20.21
CA HIS A 221 -19.26 -5.57 21.30
C HIS A 221 -17.98 -6.26 21.77
N ASP A 222 -17.04 -6.55 20.87
CA ASP A 222 -15.73 -7.09 21.21
C ASP A 222 -14.92 -6.07 22.01
N LEU A 223 -14.95 -4.78 21.61
CA LEU A 223 -14.31 -3.70 22.35
C LEU A 223 -14.85 -3.58 23.79
N LEU A 224 -16.17 -3.62 23.96
CA LEU A 224 -16.81 -3.59 25.28
C LEU A 224 -16.39 -4.77 26.16
N GLN A 225 -16.35 -5.97 25.59
CA GLN A 225 -15.89 -7.17 26.31
C GLN A 225 -14.41 -7.06 26.72
N ILE A 226 -13.53 -6.59 25.84
CA ILE A 226 -12.11 -6.37 26.18
C ILE A 226 -11.96 -5.35 27.31
N LEU A 227 -12.70 -4.23 27.25
CA LEU A 227 -12.66 -3.19 28.29
C LEU A 227 -13.19 -3.73 29.61
N ALA A 228 -14.26 -4.51 29.60
CA ALA A 228 -14.82 -5.14 30.79
C ALA A 228 -13.88 -6.19 31.39
N HIS A 229 -13.25 -7.04 30.57
CA HIS A 229 -12.23 -8.00 31.02
C HIS A 229 -11.09 -7.28 31.74
N ASN A 230 -10.67 -6.14 31.22
CA ASN A 230 -9.63 -5.29 31.81
C ASN A 230 -10.11 -4.38 32.96
N GLU A 231 -11.37 -4.51 33.40
CA GLU A 231 -11.98 -3.69 34.47
C GLU A 231 -11.89 -2.18 34.20
N ILE A 232 -12.06 -1.77 32.94
CA ILE A 232 -12.03 -0.37 32.54
C ILE A 232 -13.47 0.16 32.56
N PRO A 233 -13.78 1.20 33.36
CA PRO A 233 -15.11 1.81 33.34
C PRO A 233 -15.39 2.42 31.97
N THR A 234 -16.56 2.13 31.43
CA THR A 234 -16.94 2.50 30.08
C THR A 234 -18.30 3.16 30.01
N CYS A 235 -18.43 4.09 29.07
CA CYS A 235 -19.71 4.64 28.63
C CYS A 235 -19.76 4.73 27.10
N LEU A 236 -20.95 4.91 26.54
CA LEU A 236 -21.10 5.34 25.15
C LEU A 236 -21.18 6.86 25.10
N VAL A 237 -20.64 7.45 24.03
CA VAL A 237 -20.92 8.86 23.72
C VAL A 237 -22.44 9.03 23.57
N GLU A 238 -23.01 10.00 24.28
CA GLU A 238 -24.47 10.18 24.40
C GLU A 238 -25.15 10.34 23.04
N GLN A 239 -24.55 11.15 22.16
CA GLN A 239 -25.00 11.36 20.79
C GLN A 239 -23.80 11.51 19.86
N GLU A 240 -23.91 10.94 18.67
CA GLU A 240 -22.90 11.04 17.62
C GLU A 240 -23.55 11.12 16.24
N VAL A 241 -22.86 11.78 15.31
CA VAL A 241 -23.07 11.67 13.86
C VAL A 241 -21.76 11.19 13.21
N CYS A 242 -21.78 10.91 11.90
CA CYS A 242 -20.56 10.53 11.16
C CYS A 242 -19.39 11.49 11.45
N CYS A 243 -18.16 10.96 11.54
CA CYS A 243 -16.96 11.76 11.80
C CYS A 243 -16.70 12.83 10.72
N GLY A 244 -17.18 12.60 9.49
CA GLY A 244 -17.02 13.52 8.36
C GLY A 244 -16.02 13.10 7.30
N MET A 245 -15.23 12.04 7.51
CA MET A 245 -14.24 11.57 6.53
C MET A 245 -14.80 11.41 5.10
N PRO A 246 -15.96 10.76 4.85
CA PRO A 246 -16.49 10.66 3.49
C PRO A 246 -16.87 12.01 2.87
N GLN A 247 -17.21 13.02 3.67
CA GLN A 247 -17.49 14.38 3.18
C GLN A 247 -16.20 15.14 2.88
N LEU A 248 -15.15 14.93 3.69
CA LEU A 248 -13.81 15.44 3.44
C LEU A 248 -13.26 14.90 2.10
N GLU A 249 -13.36 13.59 1.87
CA GLU A 249 -12.95 12.93 0.62
C GLU A 249 -13.72 13.43 -0.62
N LEU A 250 -14.94 13.94 -0.46
CA LEU A 250 -15.71 14.59 -1.52
C LEU A 250 -15.36 16.08 -1.71
N GLY A 251 -14.64 16.70 -0.77
CA GLY A 251 -14.41 18.14 -0.75
C GLY A 251 -15.59 18.96 -0.19
N ASN A 252 -16.56 18.34 0.47
CA ASN A 252 -17.71 19.02 1.08
C ASN A 252 -17.37 19.51 2.50
N LEU A 253 -16.53 20.54 2.59
CA LEU A 253 -15.95 21.03 3.84
C LEU A 253 -16.99 21.68 4.77
N GLU A 254 -18.03 22.29 4.22
CA GLU A 254 -19.14 22.83 5.00
C GLU A 254 -19.92 21.73 5.74
N LYS A 255 -20.08 20.54 5.13
CA LYS A 255 -20.72 19.41 5.79
C LYS A 255 -19.82 18.76 6.84
N VAL A 256 -18.50 18.78 6.62
CA VAL A 256 -17.52 18.39 7.65
C VAL A 256 -17.68 19.27 8.89
N GLU A 257 -17.77 20.60 8.70
CA GLU A 257 -18.03 21.54 9.79
C GLU A 257 -19.36 21.25 10.50
N GLU A 258 -20.46 21.03 9.76
CA GLU A 258 -21.76 20.70 10.37
C GLU A 258 -21.70 19.43 11.24
N TYR A 259 -20.93 18.42 10.84
CA TYR A 259 -20.73 17.21 11.65
C TYR A 259 -19.80 17.45 12.83
N LYS A 260 -18.75 18.25 12.65
CA LYS A 260 -17.87 18.69 13.73
C LYS A 260 -18.67 19.43 14.82
N ASP A 261 -19.54 20.37 14.45
CA ASP A 261 -20.35 21.15 15.39
C ASP A 261 -21.38 20.29 16.17
N LYS A 262 -21.73 19.11 15.65
CA LYS A 262 -22.57 18.14 16.35
C LYS A 262 -21.79 17.21 17.29
N ASN A 263 -20.57 16.83 16.91
CA ASN A 263 -19.76 15.86 17.65
C ASN A 263 -18.87 16.53 18.72
N ILE A 264 -18.13 17.58 18.35
CA ILE A 264 -17.08 18.17 19.20
C ILE A 264 -17.61 18.67 20.56
N PRO A 265 -18.78 19.33 20.69
CA PRO A 265 -19.25 19.77 22.01
C PRO A 265 -19.43 18.62 23.01
N ILE A 266 -19.89 17.45 22.54
CA ILE A 266 -20.13 16.26 23.36
C ILE A 266 -18.80 15.59 23.71
N LEU A 267 -17.92 15.44 22.72
CA LEU A 267 -16.60 14.83 22.90
C LEU A 267 -15.69 15.69 23.78
N ALA A 268 -15.73 17.02 23.63
CA ALA A 268 -14.92 17.93 24.42
C ALA A 268 -15.31 17.88 25.91
N LYS A 269 -16.60 17.73 26.22
CA LYS A 269 -17.05 17.51 27.60
C LYS A 269 -16.42 16.25 28.20
N LEU A 270 -16.41 15.14 27.45
CA LEU A 270 -15.79 13.89 27.89
C LEU A 270 -14.28 14.05 28.09
N ALA A 271 -13.59 14.67 27.13
CA ALA A 271 -12.16 14.96 27.21
C ALA A 271 -11.81 15.80 28.45
N GLN A 272 -12.57 16.86 28.72
CA GLN A 272 -12.38 17.74 29.89
C GLN A 272 -12.65 17.03 31.22
N THR A 273 -13.51 16.00 31.22
CA THR A 273 -13.77 15.16 32.39
C THR A 273 -12.83 13.96 32.51
N GLY A 274 -11.74 13.91 31.74
CA GLY A 274 -10.72 12.87 31.87
C GLY A 274 -11.13 11.52 31.28
N TYR A 275 -11.89 11.51 30.18
CA TYR A 275 -12.16 10.26 29.45
C TYR A 275 -11.18 10.11 28.29
N ALA A 276 -10.71 8.88 28.09
CA ALA A 276 -10.16 8.45 26.80
C ALA A 276 -11.32 8.14 25.85
N ILE A 277 -11.30 8.72 24.65
CA ILE A 277 -12.33 8.50 23.64
C ILE A 277 -11.81 7.48 22.64
N LEU A 278 -12.45 6.32 22.52
CA LEU A 278 -12.03 5.26 21.59
C LEU A 278 -12.90 5.23 20.34
N THR A 279 -12.25 5.05 19.19
CA THR A 279 -12.90 4.78 17.90
C THR A 279 -12.25 3.58 17.23
N ALA A 280 -13.00 2.49 17.03
CA ALA A 280 -12.47 1.27 16.40
C ALA A 280 -12.51 1.32 14.86
N VAL A 281 -12.44 2.53 14.27
CA VAL A 281 -12.33 2.73 12.82
C VAL A 281 -11.22 3.78 12.58
N PRO A 282 -10.09 3.41 11.95
CA PRO A 282 -8.92 4.29 11.85
C PRO A 282 -9.19 5.63 11.15
N SER A 283 -10.12 5.68 10.20
CA SER A 283 -10.50 6.93 9.54
C SER A 283 -11.20 7.91 10.48
N CYS A 284 -12.02 7.40 11.41
CA CYS A 284 -12.66 8.23 12.42
C CYS A 284 -11.65 8.77 13.43
N THR A 285 -10.70 7.94 13.86
CA THR A 285 -9.60 8.37 14.73
C THR A 285 -8.78 9.47 14.05
N LEU A 286 -8.33 9.23 12.81
CA LEU A 286 -7.57 10.22 12.03
C LEU A 286 -8.33 11.54 11.87
N MET A 287 -9.64 11.47 11.60
CA MET A 287 -10.47 12.65 11.42
C MET A 287 -10.43 13.59 12.62
N PHE A 288 -10.64 13.04 13.83
CA PHE A 288 -10.64 13.83 15.06
C PHE A 288 -9.23 14.18 15.54
N LYS A 289 -8.25 13.28 15.34
CA LYS A 289 -6.88 13.43 15.84
C LYS A 289 -6.03 14.37 14.99
N GLN A 290 -6.30 14.51 13.68
CA GLN A 290 -5.48 15.30 12.77
C GLN A 290 -6.28 16.19 11.81
N GLU A 291 -7.26 15.67 11.07
CA GLU A 291 -7.93 16.45 10.01
C GLU A 291 -8.73 17.64 10.55
N LEU A 292 -9.57 17.43 11.58
CA LEU A 292 -10.30 18.53 12.21
C LEU A 292 -9.37 19.56 12.86
N PRO A 293 -8.32 19.18 13.62
CA PRO A 293 -7.30 20.13 14.08
C PRO A 293 -6.64 20.94 12.96
N LEU A 294 -6.43 20.36 11.77
CA LEU A 294 -5.89 21.08 10.62
C LEU A 294 -6.92 22.03 10.00
N MET A 295 -8.21 21.70 10.03
CA MET A 295 -9.29 22.57 9.54
C MET A 295 -9.68 23.68 10.53
N PHE A 296 -9.49 23.45 11.82
CA PHE A 296 -9.90 24.32 12.93
C PHE A 296 -8.78 24.46 13.97
N PRO A 297 -7.61 25.02 13.58
CA PRO A 297 -6.43 25.05 14.45
C PRO A 297 -6.64 25.86 15.72
N ASP A 298 -7.48 26.90 15.66
CA ASP A 298 -7.74 27.83 16.77
C ASP A 298 -8.93 27.40 17.66
N ASP A 299 -9.56 26.27 17.37
CA ASP A 299 -10.69 25.76 18.17
C ASP A 299 -10.18 24.86 19.31
N GLU A 300 -10.15 25.40 20.53
CA GLU A 300 -9.66 24.69 21.72
C GLU A 300 -10.42 23.39 22.00
N ALA A 301 -11.72 23.32 21.70
CA ALA A 301 -12.51 22.12 21.91
C ALA A 301 -12.11 21.01 20.92
N VAL A 302 -11.80 21.38 19.67
CA VAL A 302 -11.21 20.45 18.68
C VAL A 302 -9.87 19.92 19.16
N GLN A 303 -8.99 20.79 19.67
CA GLN A 303 -7.67 20.38 20.18
C GLN A 303 -7.79 19.46 21.40
N ALA A 304 -8.71 19.76 22.33
CA ALA A 304 -8.96 18.91 23.49
C ALA A 304 -9.44 17.51 23.10
N VAL A 305 -10.34 17.41 22.11
CA VAL A 305 -10.79 16.10 21.59
C VAL A 305 -9.66 15.36 20.90
N ALA A 306 -8.84 16.05 20.09
CA ALA A 306 -7.70 15.44 19.41
C ALA A 306 -6.68 14.84 20.38
N ALA A 307 -6.47 15.47 21.54
CA ALA A 307 -5.60 14.98 22.60
C ALA A 307 -6.18 13.80 23.38
N ALA A 308 -7.51 13.68 23.44
CA ALA A 308 -8.21 12.66 24.22
C ALA A 308 -8.70 11.46 23.38
N ILE A 309 -8.54 11.50 22.04
CA ILE A 309 -9.00 10.42 21.16
C ILE A 309 -7.88 9.44 20.82
N PHE A 310 -8.19 8.15 20.91
CA PHE A 310 -7.24 7.06 20.70
C PHE A 310 -7.78 6.02 19.72
N ASP A 311 -6.85 5.40 19.00
CA ASP A 311 -7.07 4.07 18.46
C ASP A 311 -7.10 3.06 19.63
N PRO A 312 -7.97 2.02 19.63
CA PRO A 312 -8.05 1.06 20.73
C PRO A 312 -6.71 0.39 21.06
N PHE A 313 -5.90 0.02 20.07
CA PHE A 313 -4.63 -0.65 20.31
C PHE A 313 -3.53 0.31 20.76
N GLU A 314 -3.61 1.58 20.37
CA GLU A 314 -2.80 2.65 20.99
C GLU A 314 -3.07 2.73 22.49
N TYR A 315 -4.35 2.83 22.86
CA TYR A 315 -4.77 2.91 24.26
C TYR A 315 -4.32 1.67 25.05
N PHE A 316 -4.62 0.45 24.56
CA PHE A 316 -4.23 -0.78 25.25
C PHE A 316 -2.73 -0.95 25.41
N MET A 317 -1.92 -0.59 24.40
CA MET A 317 -0.46 -0.65 24.52
C MET A 317 0.09 0.37 25.52
N LEU A 318 -0.50 1.56 25.62
CA LEU A 318 -0.12 2.53 26.66
C LEU A 318 -0.51 2.03 28.06
N ARG A 319 -1.70 1.42 28.20
CA ARG A 319 -2.10 0.74 29.45
C ARG A 319 -1.14 -0.39 29.82
N HIS A 320 -0.69 -1.17 28.85
CA HIS A 320 0.31 -2.22 29.07
C HIS A 320 1.65 -1.65 29.56
N GLN A 321 2.11 -0.53 28.99
CA GLN A 321 3.31 0.17 29.46
C GLN A 321 3.18 0.70 30.89
N ASP A 322 1.95 1.03 31.30
CA ASP A 322 1.62 1.43 32.68
C ASP A 322 1.38 0.23 33.61
N GLN A 323 1.50 -1.01 33.11
CA GLN A 323 1.21 -2.27 33.83
C GLN A 323 -0.27 -2.39 34.27
N LEU A 324 -1.17 -1.77 33.50
CA LEU A 324 -2.61 -1.70 33.78
C LEU A 324 -3.46 -2.54 32.81
N LEU A 325 -2.86 -3.11 31.77
CA LEU A 325 -3.51 -4.09 30.89
C LEU A 325 -3.31 -5.50 31.46
N LYS A 326 -4.38 -6.29 31.58
CA LYS A 326 -4.29 -7.69 31.99
C LYS A 326 -3.64 -8.50 30.85
N MET A 327 -2.69 -9.34 31.22
CA MET A 327 -1.92 -10.19 30.29
C MET A 327 -2.26 -11.68 30.44
N ASP A 328 -3.42 -11.98 31.01
CA ASP A 328 -3.94 -13.31 31.30
C ASP A 328 -4.54 -13.97 30.05
N PHE A 329 -3.81 -13.94 28.95
CA PHE A 329 -4.21 -14.61 27.71
C PHE A 329 -4.27 -16.13 27.91
N THR A 330 -5.43 -16.71 27.62
CA THR A 330 -5.69 -18.15 27.79
C THR A 330 -5.72 -18.90 26.46
N CYS A 331 -5.78 -18.19 25.33
CA CYS A 331 -5.83 -18.77 23.99
C CYS A 331 -4.74 -18.20 23.07
N SER A 332 -3.97 -19.09 22.46
CA SER A 332 -3.12 -18.75 21.30
C SER A 332 -3.99 -18.44 20.08
N LEU A 333 -3.46 -17.58 19.20
CA LEU A 333 -4.09 -17.20 17.94
C LEU A 333 -3.38 -17.78 16.70
N GLY A 334 -2.33 -18.58 16.87
CA GLY A 334 -1.61 -19.18 15.74
C GLY A 334 -1.01 -18.13 14.79
N LYS A 335 -1.20 -18.32 13.48
CA LYS A 335 -0.64 -17.45 12.43
C LYS A 335 -1.66 -16.39 11.99
N ILE A 336 -1.26 -15.13 12.03
CA ILE A 336 -2.08 -13.99 11.65
C ILE A 336 -1.38 -13.24 10.52
N SER A 337 -2.04 -13.10 9.37
CA SER A 337 -1.66 -12.09 8.38
C SER A 337 -2.44 -10.81 8.68
N TYR A 338 -1.70 -9.76 9.03
CA TYR A 338 -2.24 -8.49 9.51
C TYR A 338 -1.88 -7.35 8.55
N HIS A 339 -2.90 -6.70 7.97
CA HIS A 339 -2.73 -5.53 7.14
C HIS A 339 -2.89 -4.23 7.96
N ILE A 340 -1.89 -3.34 7.86
CA ILE A 340 -1.94 -2.01 8.49
C ILE A 340 -2.57 -0.98 7.54
N PRO A 341 -3.77 -0.47 7.84
CA PRO A 341 -4.45 0.47 6.95
C PRO A 341 -3.80 1.86 6.94
N CYS A 342 -3.87 2.55 5.79
CA CYS A 342 -3.24 3.86 5.58
C CYS A 342 -3.61 4.88 6.68
N HIS A 343 -4.89 5.02 7.03
CA HIS A 343 -5.32 5.99 8.05
C HIS A 343 -4.85 5.65 9.47
N LEU A 344 -4.41 4.42 9.74
CA LEU A 344 -3.72 4.09 11.00
C LEU A 344 -2.25 4.50 10.94
N ARG A 345 -1.59 4.30 9.79
CA ARG A 345 -0.18 4.67 9.58
C ARG A 345 0.05 6.18 9.66
N VAL A 346 -0.86 6.97 9.08
CA VAL A 346 -0.80 8.44 9.09
C VAL A 346 -0.89 9.02 10.51
N GLN A 347 -1.56 8.32 11.43
CA GLN A 347 -1.62 8.72 12.84
C GLN A 347 -0.25 8.67 13.53
N ASN A 348 0.75 8.01 12.93
CA ASN A 348 2.13 7.93 13.42
C ASN A 348 2.26 7.35 14.85
N ILE A 349 1.37 6.41 15.19
CA ILE A 349 1.36 5.73 16.50
C ILE A 349 2.20 4.43 16.51
N GLY A 350 2.86 4.09 15.41
CA GLY A 350 3.56 2.81 15.23
C GLY A 350 2.60 1.64 14.97
N LYS A 351 3.08 0.40 15.15
CA LYS A 351 2.34 -0.82 14.79
C LYS A 351 1.66 -1.43 16.01
N LYS A 352 0.89 -0.63 16.77
CA LYS A 352 0.37 -1.00 18.10
C LYS A 352 -0.48 -2.28 18.09
N THR A 353 -1.30 -2.47 17.07
CA THR A 353 -2.09 -3.69 16.90
C THR A 353 -1.20 -4.92 16.77
N ARG A 354 -0.18 -4.87 15.89
CA ARG A 354 0.82 -5.93 15.73
C ARG A 354 1.57 -6.19 17.03
N ASP A 355 2.05 -5.13 17.66
CA ASP A 355 2.83 -5.22 18.89
C ASP A 355 2.01 -5.91 20.01
N LEU A 356 0.73 -5.55 20.19
CA LEU A 356 -0.13 -6.17 21.21
C LEU A 356 -0.45 -7.63 20.88
N LEU A 357 -0.82 -7.94 19.64
CA LEU A 357 -1.12 -9.32 19.23
C LEU A 357 0.09 -10.24 19.37
N GLN A 358 1.31 -9.71 19.19
CA GLN A 358 2.56 -10.45 19.33
C GLN A 358 2.92 -10.77 20.79
N LEU A 359 2.28 -10.12 21.78
CA LEU A 359 2.41 -10.45 23.20
C LEU A 359 1.60 -11.69 23.61
N ILE A 360 0.66 -12.13 22.76
CA ILE A 360 -0.16 -13.30 23.03
C ILE A 360 0.69 -14.57 22.80
N PRO A 361 0.73 -15.51 23.75
CA PRO A 361 1.52 -16.74 23.62
C PRO A 361 1.21 -17.51 22.32
N ASP A 362 2.26 -18.12 21.76
CA ASP A 362 2.20 -18.95 20.54
C ASP A 362 1.47 -18.28 19.36
N THR A 363 1.60 -16.96 19.23
CA THR A 363 0.99 -16.18 18.15
C THR A 363 2.08 -15.58 17.25
N HIS A 364 1.93 -15.69 15.94
CA HIS A 364 2.86 -15.13 14.96
C HIS A 364 2.13 -14.18 14.03
N VAL A 365 2.56 -12.92 13.98
CA VAL A 365 1.92 -11.86 13.20
C VAL A 365 2.78 -11.44 12.02
N THR A 366 2.39 -11.84 10.81
CA THR A 366 2.98 -11.35 9.55
C THR A 366 2.33 -10.03 9.18
N THR A 367 3.12 -8.98 9.00
CA THR A 367 2.61 -7.61 8.81
C THR A 367 2.72 -7.14 7.37
N ILE A 368 1.61 -6.67 6.80
CA ILE A 368 1.54 -6.17 5.42
C ILE A 368 1.24 -4.67 5.44
N GLU A 369 2.16 -3.87 4.88
CA GLU A 369 2.12 -2.39 4.92
C GLU A 369 2.00 -1.73 3.54
N ARG A 370 1.02 -2.17 2.77
CA ARG A 370 0.74 -1.61 1.44
C ARG A 370 -0.74 -1.29 1.28
N CYS A 371 -1.05 -0.36 0.37
CA CYS A 371 -2.44 0.02 0.12
C CYS A 371 -3.27 -1.20 -0.30
N SER A 372 -4.36 -1.46 0.42
CA SER A 372 -5.33 -2.49 0.01
C SER A 372 -6.02 -2.16 -1.33
N GLY A 373 -6.01 -0.89 -1.75
CA GLY A 373 -6.67 -0.41 -2.96
C GLY A 373 -8.16 -0.10 -2.79
N HIS A 374 -8.77 -0.40 -1.64
CA HIS A 374 -10.21 -0.23 -1.43
C HIS A 374 -10.66 1.23 -1.44
N ASP A 375 -10.04 2.03 -0.57
CA ASP A 375 -10.33 3.45 -0.36
C ASP A 375 -11.83 3.80 -0.24
N GLY A 376 -12.48 3.40 0.85
CA GLY A 376 -13.86 3.73 1.21
C GLY A 376 -14.88 3.72 0.06
N THR A 377 -15.07 4.87 -0.58
CA THR A 377 -16.03 5.06 -1.67
C THR A 377 -15.42 5.06 -3.08
N TRP A 378 -14.10 5.16 -3.22
CA TRP A 378 -13.45 5.21 -4.53
C TRP A 378 -13.47 3.85 -5.21
N GLY A 379 -13.00 2.79 -4.54
CA GLY A 379 -12.92 1.44 -5.12
C GLY A 379 -14.29 0.76 -5.35
N VAL A 380 -15.39 1.32 -4.85
CA VAL A 380 -16.76 0.83 -5.15
C VAL A 380 -17.30 1.36 -6.49
N LYS A 381 -16.73 2.44 -7.02
CA LYS A 381 -17.17 3.08 -8.26
C LYS A 381 -16.72 2.27 -9.47
N ARG A 382 -17.58 2.17 -10.49
CA ARG A 382 -17.32 1.39 -11.71
C ARG A 382 -15.99 1.76 -12.36
N GLU A 383 -15.73 3.06 -12.48
CA GLU A 383 -14.54 3.61 -13.12
C GLU A 383 -13.21 3.27 -12.41
N PHE A 384 -13.24 2.91 -11.13
CA PHE A 384 -12.05 2.67 -10.31
C PHE A 384 -11.94 1.25 -9.76
N PHE A 385 -12.94 0.39 -10.04
CA PHE A 385 -12.95 -0.98 -9.53
C PHE A 385 -11.73 -1.78 -10.02
N SER A 386 -11.42 -1.75 -11.31
CA SER A 386 -10.26 -2.47 -11.85
C SER A 386 -8.95 -2.00 -11.19
N ASP A 387 -8.76 -0.68 -11.09
CA ASP A 387 -7.60 -0.08 -10.44
C ASP A 387 -7.48 -0.48 -8.97
N SER A 388 -8.58 -0.47 -8.22
CA SER A 388 -8.59 -0.88 -6.81
C SER A 388 -8.18 -2.34 -6.61
N MET A 389 -8.52 -3.24 -7.54
CA MET A 389 -8.11 -4.63 -7.51
C MET A 389 -6.63 -4.77 -7.89
N LYS A 390 -6.17 -4.02 -8.91
CA LYS A 390 -4.76 -3.99 -9.34
C LYS A 390 -3.84 -3.48 -8.22
N ILE A 391 -4.20 -2.38 -7.56
CA ILE A 391 -3.46 -1.81 -6.42
C ILE A 391 -3.38 -2.82 -5.27
N GLY A 392 -4.49 -3.52 -4.98
CA GLY A 392 -4.59 -4.47 -3.87
C GLY A 392 -3.92 -5.82 -4.12
N LYS A 393 -3.67 -6.21 -5.38
CA LYS A 393 -3.13 -7.54 -5.75
C LYS A 393 -1.90 -7.96 -4.93
N PRO A 394 -0.87 -7.11 -4.73
CA PRO A 394 0.28 -7.49 -3.89
C PRO A 394 -0.11 -7.76 -2.43
N VAL A 395 -1.05 -6.99 -1.88
CA VAL A 395 -1.57 -7.22 -0.52
C VAL A 395 -2.36 -8.53 -0.46
N PHE A 396 -3.19 -8.83 -1.45
CA PHE A 396 -3.96 -10.08 -1.46
C PHE A 396 -3.04 -11.29 -1.44
N ASN A 397 -2.02 -11.30 -2.30
CA ASN A 397 -1.04 -12.37 -2.39
C ASN A 397 -0.27 -12.53 -1.06
N GLN A 398 0.23 -11.43 -0.49
CA GLN A 398 0.97 -11.43 0.78
C GLN A 398 0.10 -11.80 1.98
N MET A 399 -1.20 -11.48 1.96
CA MET A 399 -2.11 -11.83 3.06
C MET A 399 -2.54 -13.31 3.00
N ALA A 400 -2.45 -13.97 1.83
CA ALA A 400 -2.75 -15.39 1.67
C ALA A 400 -1.55 -16.31 2.00
N ALA A 401 -0.31 -15.87 1.76
CA ALA A 401 0.90 -16.56 2.19
C ALA A 401 1.36 -16.06 3.58
N PRO A 402 2.00 -16.86 4.45
CA PRO A 402 2.32 -18.28 4.40
C PRO A 402 1.21 -19.15 5.03
N ASP A 403 0.00 -19.10 4.47
CA ASP A 403 -1.15 -19.91 4.87
C ASP A 403 -1.62 -19.68 6.33
N PRO A 404 -2.05 -18.44 6.65
CA PRO A 404 -2.43 -18.02 8.00
C PRO A 404 -3.73 -18.68 8.48
N ASP A 405 -3.93 -18.67 9.80
CA ASP A 405 -5.21 -19.03 10.43
C ASP A 405 -6.21 -17.87 10.33
N TYR A 406 -5.70 -16.63 10.43
CA TYR A 406 -6.49 -15.41 10.39
C TYR A 406 -5.94 -14.37 9.42
N ILE A 407 -6.85 -13.68 8.73
CA ILE A 407 -6.55 -12.42 8.03
C ILE A 407 -7.26 -11.27 8.76
N CYS A 408 -6.54 -10.19 9.07
CA CYS A 408 -7.12 -9.07 9.81
C CYS A 408 -6.57 -7.70 9.37
N SER A 409 -7.32 -6.65 9.70
CA SER A 409 -6.96 -5.24 9.51
C SER A 409 -7.85 -4.39 10.40
N ASP A 410 -7.32 -3.33 11.02
CA ASP A 410 -8.11 -2.39 11.84
C ASP A 410 -9.16 -1.64 11.00
N CYS A 411 -8.96 -1.57 9.68
CA CYS A 411 -10.00 -1.15 8.76
C CYS A 411 -10.79 -2.38 8.27
N ALA A 412 -12.01 -2.55 8.79
CA ALA A 412 -12.91 -3.63 8.41
C ALA A 412 -13.28 -3.61 6.90
N ILE A 413 -13.31 -2.43 6.28
CA ILE A 413 -13.60 -2.30 4.86
C ILE A 413 -12.40 -2.75 4.01
N ALA A 414 -11.18 -2.42 4.43
CA ALA A 414 -9.97 -2.96 3.82
C ALA A 414 -9.90 -4.49 3.98
N ALA A 415 -10.21 -5.03 5.17
CA ALA A 415 -10.22 -6.48 5.41
C ALA A 415 -11.19 -7.21 4.46
N ARG A 416 -12.38 -6.65 4.19
CA ARG A 416 -13.34 -7.22 3.24
C ARG A 416 -12.85 -7.17 1.80
N HIS A 417 -12.23 -6.06 1.39
CA HIS A 417 -11.65 -5.94 0.05
C HIS A 417 -10.47 -6.89 -0.14
N ILE A 418 -9.63 -7.06 0.89
CA ILE A 418 -8.55 -8.05 0.91
C ILE A 418 -9.12 -9.46 0.77
N GLN A 419 -10.13 -9.82 1.56
CA GLN A 419 -10.80 -11.11 1.44
C GLN A 419 -11.42 -11.31 0.04
N GLN A 420 -12.03 -10.27 -0.54
CA GLN A 420 -12.53 -10.32 -1.92
C GLN A 420 -11.40 -10.62 -2.91
N GLY A 421 -10.26 -9.97 -2.76
CA GLY A 421 -9.11 -10.11 -3.64
C GLY A 421 -8.38 -11.46 -3.51
N ILE A 422 -8.32 -12.01 -2.30
CA ILE A 422 -7.80 -13.36 -2.04
C ILE A 422 -8.72 -14.43 -2.64
N GLY A 423 -10.05 -14.22 -2.58
CA GLY A 423 -11.02 -15.23 -3.00
C GLY A 423 -11.21 -16.31 -1.94
N HIS A 424 -11.28 -17.57 -2.36
CA HIS A 424 -11.46 -18.70 -1.44
C HIS A 424 -10.15 -19.02 -0.72
N HIS A 425 -10.18 -18.96 0.61
CA HIS A 425 -9.03 -19.25 1.47
C HIS A 425 -9.53 -19.85 2.80
N ARG A 426 -8.71 -20.68 3.45
CA ARG A 426 -9.06 -21.32 4.74
C ARG A 426 -9.06 -20.34 5.92
N ALA A 427 -8.20 -19.32 5.85
CA ALA A 427 -8.05 -18.31 6.89
C ALA A 427 -9.36 -17.56 7.14
N GLN A 428 -9.65 -17.30 8.41
CA GLN A 428 -10.83 -16.53 8.79
C GLN A 428 -10.55 -15.04 8.79
N LYS A 429 -11.46 -14.25 8.20
CA LYS A 429 -11.43 -12.79 8.31
C LYS A 429 -12.00 -12.37 9.66
N LEU A 430 -11.15 -11.88 10.56
CA LEU A 430 -11.55 -11.32 11.86
C LEU A 430 -10.99 -9.92 12.06
N HIS A 431 -11.64 -9.12 12.91
CA HIS A 431 -11.10 -7.84 13.33
C HIS A 431 -10.04 -8.07 14.42
N PRO A 432 -8.96 -7.27 14.52
CA PRO A 432 -7.98 -7.42 15.59
C PRO A 432 -8.58 -7.39 17.00
N LEU A 433 -9.61 -6.58 17.25
CA LEU A 433 -10.35 -6.60 18.52
C LEU A 433 -11.03 -7.95 18.79
N THR A 434 -11.59 -8.60 17.76
CA THR A 434 -12.15 -9.94 17.91
C THR A 434 -11.05 -10.94 18.28
N LEU A 435 -9.87 -10.84 17.66
CA LEU A 435 -8.73 -11.70 17.97
C LEU A 435 -8.24 -11.50 19.41
N LEU A 436 -8.11 -10.26 19.87
CA LEU A 436 -7.72 -9.96 21.25
C LEU A 436 -8.76 -10.49 22.26
N ARG A 437 -10.06 -10.35 21.97
CA ARG A 437 -11.13 -10.95 22.81
C ARG A 437 -11.01 -12.47 22.88
N LEU A 438 -10.78 -13.13 21.73
CA LEU A 438 -10.58 -14.57 21.68
C LEU A 438 -9.36 -15.01 22.52
N ALA A 439 -8.29 -14.22 22.51
CA ALA A 439 -7.08 -14.50 23.29
C ALA A 439 -7.32 -14.49 24.82
N TYR A 440 -8.26 -13.67 25.31
CA TYR A 440 -8.70 -13.69 26.71
C TYR A 440 -9.54 -14.93 27.07
N GLY A 441 -10.02 -15.70 26.09
CA GLY A 441 -10.73 -16.98 26.31
C GLY A 441 -12.25 -16.91 26.32
N GLU A 442 -12.83 -15.77 25.95
CA GLU A 442 -14.29 -15.62 25.90
C GLU A 442 -14.86 -16.21 24.59
N ASN A 443 -15.79 -17.17 24.69
CA ASN A 443 -16.58 -17.75 23.58
C ASN A 443 -15.80 -18.16 22.31
N LYS A 444 -15.18 -19.36 22.31
CA LYS A 444 -14.70 -20.03 21.08
C LYS A 444 -15.88 -20.47 20.20
N PRO A 445 -15.86 -20.22 18.88
CA PRO A 445 -16.38 -21.19 17.91
C PRO A 445 -15.40 -22.37 17.85
N SER A 446 -15.91 -23.60 17.94
CA SER A 446 -15.09 -24.81 17.88
C SER A 446 -14.40 -24.93 16.51
N LEU A 447 -13.08 -24.80 16.48
CA LEU A 447 -12.27 -25.18 15.32
C LEU A 447 -11.65 -26.55 15.60
N SER A 448 -11.99 -27.51 14.75
CA SER A 448 -11.42 -28.85 14.73
C SER A 448 -9.93 -28.80 14.35
N GLU A 449 -9.11 -29.54 15.08
CA GLU A 449 -7.66 -29.65 14.93
C GLU A 449 -7.22 -30.10 13.52
N PRO A 450 -6.16 -29.50 12.93
CA PRO A 450 -5.42 -30.12 11.84
C PRO A 450 -4.25 -30.98 12.35
N SER A 451 -4.09 -32.16 11.75
CA SER A 451 -3.09 -33.16 12.11
C SER A 451 -1.65 -32.71 11.85
N MET A 452 -0.76 -33.03 12.79
CA MET A 452 0.70 -32.91 12.66
C MET A 452 1.24 -33.87 11.59
N VAL A 453 2.04 -33.35 10.66
CA VAL A 453 2.98 -34.15 9.86
C VAL A 453 4.35 -33.47 9.93
N ALA A 454 5.35 -34.24 10.38
CA ALA A 454 6.75 -33.84 10.49
C ALA A 454 7.44 -33.80 9.12
N GLN A 455 8.40 -32.89 8.95
CA GLN A 455 9.35 -32.88 7.83
C GLN A 455 10.77 -33.22 8.32
N PRO A 456 11.59 -33.97 7.54
CA PRO A 456 13.00 -34.15 7.82
C PRO A 456 13.86 -33.09 7.11
N SER A 457 14.99 -32.79 7.74
CA SER A 457 16.05 -31.90 7.26
C SER A 457 16.95 -32.56 6.22
N HIS A 458 17.36 -31.79 5.22
CA HIS A 458 18.55 -32.09 4.42
C HIS A 458 19.34 -30.81 4.14
N GLU A 459 20.52 -30.70 4.74
CA GLU A 459 21.60 -29.83 4.26
C GLU A 459 22.30 -30.51 3.08
N ASN A 460 22.67 -29.73 2.05
CA ASN A 460 23.72 -30.14 1.13
C ASN A 460 24.58 -28.94 0.70
N LYS A 461 25.90 -29.09 0.84
CA LYS A 461 26.94 -28.11 0.53
C LYS A 461 27.48 -28.32 -0.88
N ASN A 462 27.21 -27.38 -1.78
CA ASN A 462 28.13 -26.78 -2.75
C ASN A 462 27.30 -25.92 -3.71
N SER A 463 27.50 -24.61 -3.72
CA SER A 463 27.15 -23.81 -4.90
C SER A 463 27.95 -22.52 -4.89
N MET A 464 28.19 -21.99 -6.09
CA MET A 464 28.62 -20.61 -6.32
C MET A 464 27.92 -19.63 -5.39
N ALA A 465 28.62 -18.52 -5.10
CA ALA A 465 28.26 -17.53 -4.09
C ALA A 465 26.79 -17.08 -4.21
N LYS A 466 25.91 -17.80 -3.52
CA LYS A 466 24.53 -17.39 -3.35
C LYS A 466 24.55 -16.16 -2.45
N ILE A 467 23.91 -15.10 -2.92
CA ILE A 467 23.68 -13.92 -2.11
C ILE A 467 22.85 -14.37 -0.91
N SER A 468 23.44 -14.29 0.27
CA SER A 468 22.80 -14.63 1.53
C SER A 468 22.64 -13.38 2.39
N ARG A 469 21.89 -13.46 3.48
CA ARG A 469 21.76 -12.35 4.42
C ARG A 469 23.11 -11.84 4.90
N GLU A 470 24.06 -12.74 5.14
CA GLU A 470 25.41 -12.42 5.63
C GLU A 470 26.28 -11.73 4.59
N SER A 471 25.99 -11.92 3.29
CA SER A 471 26.68 -11.22 2.20
C SER A 471 26.27 -9.75 2.06
N LEU A 472 25.22 -9.33 2.77
CA LEU A 472 24.66 -7.98 2.71
C LEU A 472 25.14 -7.12 3.90
N MET A 473 25.76 -5.99 3.57
CA MET A 473 26.00 -4.89 4.51
C MET A 473 24.70 -4.44 5.19
N THR A 474 24.82 -4.03 6.46
CA THR A 474 23.76 -3.29 7.14
C THR A 474 23.52 -1.94 6.44
N LEU A 475 22.36 -1.32 6.63
CA LEU A 475 22.07 -0.01 6.04
C LEU A 475 23.12 1.05 6.38
N GLU A 476 23.64 1.02 7.62
CA GLU A 476 24.69 1.94 8.06
C GLU A 476 26.03 1.67 7.35
N ALA A 477 26.46 0.40 7.31
CA ALA A 477 27.70 0.02 6.63
C ALA A 477 27.62 0.32 5.13
N TYR A 478 26.47 0.03 4.52
CA TYR A 478 26.20 0.31 3.12
C TYR A 478 26.22 1.81 2.84
N ALA A 479 25.58 2.64 3.67
CA ALA A 479 25.58 4.09 3.49
C ALA A 479 27.00 4.69 3.48
N LYS A 480 27.92 4.15 4.31
CA LYS A 480 29.33 4.56 4.33
C LYS A 480 30.10 4.08 3.09
N ALA A 481 29.85 2.85 2.64
CA ALA A 481 30.56 2.23 1.51
C ALA A 481 29.95 2.54 0.13
N ARG A 482 28.73 3.10 0.07
CA ARG A 482 27.91 3.21 -1.15
C ARG A 482 28.63 3.85 -2.32
N GLN A 483 29.36 4.94 -2.09
CA GLN A 483 30.03 5.67 -3.18
C GLN A 483 31.12 4.81 -3.83
N GLN A 484 31.91 4.11 -3.02
CA GLN A 484 32.95 3.20 -3.49
C GLN A 484 32.33 1.98 -4.18
N PHE A 485 31.31 1.37 -3.55
CA PHE A 485 30.64 0.19 -4.10
C PHE A 485 29.92 0.48 -5.43
N ARG A 486 29.25 1.64 -5.55
CA ARG A 486 28.67 2.11 -6.81
C ARG A 486 29.73 2.29 -7.90
N THR A 487 30.88 2.87 -7.55
CA THR A 487 31.99 3.06 -8.51
C THR A 487 32.53 1.72 -9.00
N GLN A 488 32.69 0.75 -8.10
CA GLN A 488 33.07 -0.62 -8.43
C GLN A 488 32.06 -1.28 -9.37
N VAL A 489 30.76 -1.19 -9.06
CA VAL A 489 29.70 -1.79 -9.88
C VAL A 489 29.59 -1.12 -11.25
N ILE A 490 29.75 0.20 -11.35
CA ILE A 490 29.78 0.90 -12.66
C ILE A 490 30.95 0.43 -13.51
N ALA A 491 32.15 0.27 -12.91
CA ALA A 491 33.30 -0.25 -13.63
C ALA A 491 33.06 -1.69 -14.10
N HIS A 492 32.47 -2.52 -13.25
CA HIS A 492 32.13 -3.91 -13.53
C HIS A 492 31.09 -4.06 -14.66
N LYS A 493 30.03 -3.24 -14.65
CA LYS A 493 28.98 -3.28 -15.68
C LYS A 493 29.50 -2.99 -17.10
N LYS A 494 30.63 -2.29 -17.26
CA LYS A 494 31.20 -2.01 -18.59
C LYS A 494 31.53 -3.28 -19.37
N ASP A 495 31.97 -4.33 -18.67
CA ASP A 495 32.33 -5.61 -19.28
C ASP A 495 31.13 -6.57 -19.38
N ARG A 496 29.93 -6.11 -19.02
CA ARG A 496 28.70 -6.91 -18.99
C ARG A 496 27.54 -6.29 -19.76
N LEU A 497 27.76 -5.12 -20.35
CA LEU A 497 26.81 -4.41 -21.21
C LEU A 497 27.12 -4.69 -22.68
N ILE A 498 26.10 -5.09 -23.42
CA ILE A 498 26.17 -5.34 -24.85
C ILE A 498 25.06 -4.54 -25.53
N ALA A 499 25.43 -3.61 -26.39
CA ALA A 499 24.48 -2.96 -27.30
C ALA A 499 24.09 -3.96 -28.40
N LEU A 500 22.79 -4.11 -28.63
CA LEU A 500 22.21 -4.96 -29.65
C LEU A 500 21.42 -4.08 -30.63
N GLY A 501 22.12 -3.58 -31.64
CA GLY A 501 21.59 -2.54 -32.52
C GLY A 501 21.61 -1.16 -31.87
N GLU A 502 20.68 -0.30 -32.27
CA GLU A 502 20.64 1.11 -31.86
C GLU A 502 19.84 1.35 -30.55
N HIS A 503 18.89 0.48 -30.24
CA HIS A 503 17.84 0.74 -29.25
C HIS A 503 17.70 -0.35 -28.20
N ILE A 504 18.53 -1.40 -28.24
CA ILE A 504 18.50 -2.46 -27.23
C ILE A 504 19.85 -2.54 -26.54
N THR A 505 19.81 -2.49 -25.21
CA THR A 505 20.97 -2.71 -24.34
C THR A 505 20.73 -3.95 -23.49
N LEU A 506 21.64 -4.91 -23.56
CA LEU A 506 21.63 -6.12 -22.75
C LEU A 506 22.65 -6.00 -21.61
N LEU A 507 22.18 -6.08 -20.37
CA LEU A 507 23.04 -6.19 -19.20
C LEU A 507 23.03 -7.64 -18.70
N PHE A 508 24.14 -8.35 -18.86
CA PHE A 508 24.30 -9.68 -18.28
C PHE A 508 24.51 -9.54 -16.77
N GLU A 509 23.57 -10.06 -15.99
CA GLU A 509 23.58 -9.96 -14.54
C GLU A 509 24.52 -11.01 -13.94
N ASP A 510 25.12 -10.67 -12.80
CA ASP A 510 25.88 -11.59 -11.97
C ASP A 510 25.71 -11.27 -10.48
N GLU A 511 26.43 -11.99 -9.64
CA GLU A 511 26.38 -11.81 -8.20
C GLU A 511 26.60 -10.35 -7.77
N LEU A 512 27.57 -9.64 -8.37
CA LEU A 512 27.90 -8.28 -7.97
C LEU A 512 26.84 -7.27 -8.42
N THR A 513 26.31 -7.42 -9.64
CA THR A 513 25.25 -6.53 -10.14
C THR A 513 23.94 -6.72 -9.37
N ILE A 514 23.59 -7.96 -9.04
CA ILE A 514 22.38 -8.28 -8.27
C ILE A 514 22.54 -7.88 -6.79
N ARG A 515 23.70 -8.14 -6.16
CA ARG A 515 23.98 -7.69 -4.78
C ARG A 515 23.87 -6.17 -4.68
N TYR A 516 24.33 -5.45 -5.68
CA TYR A 516 24.17 -4.00 -5.75
C TYR A 516 22.71 -3.57 -5.85
N GLN A 517 21.90 -4.22 -6.68
CA GLN A 517 20.46 -3.93 -6.78
C GLN A 517 19.75 -4.18 -5.44
N ILE A 518 20.01 -5.32 -4.78
CA ILE A 518 19.43 -5.64 -3.47
C ILE A 518 19.84 -4.58 -2.45
N GLN A 519 21.12 -4.21 -2.36
CA GLN A 519 21.59 -3.19 -1.43
C GLN A 519 20.99 -1.80 -1.69
N GLU A 520 20.86 -1.40 -2.96
CA GLU A 520 20.16 -0.15 -3.30
C GLU A 520 18.69 -0.20 -2.93
N MET A 521 18.02 -1.36 -3.07
CA MET A 521 16.62 -1.54 -2.70
C MET A 521 16.44 -1.47 -1.17
N LEU A 522 17.23 -2.24 -0.41
CA LEU A 522 17.22 -2.20 1.05
C LEU A 522 17.46 -0.78 1.57
N ARG A 523 18.40 -0.04 0.97
CA ARG A 523 18.66 1.37 1.33
C ARG A 523 17.51 2.29 0.95
N ALA A 524 16.99 2.19 -0.26
CA ALA A 524 15.95 3.08 -0.76
C ALA A 524 14.65 2.94 0.04
N GLU A 525 14.31 1.71 0.41
CA GLU A 525 13.11 1.36 1.17
C GLU A 525 13.36 1.28 2.70
N LYS A 526 14.60 1.52 3.14
CA LYS A 526 15.04 1.44 4.54
C LYS A 526 14.67 0.11 5.21
N ILE A 527 14.86 -0.99 4.48
CA ILE A 527 14.61 -2.36 4.95
C ILE A 527 15.84 -2.80 5.77
N PHE A 528 15.63 -3.10 7.04
CA PHE A 528 16.68 -3.56 7.96
C PHE A 528 16.25 -4.75 8.81
N ASP A 529 14.96 -5.07 8.84
CA ASP A 529 14.45 -6.29 9.47
C ASP A 529 14.78 -7.53 8.64
N GLU A 530 14.96 -8.65 9.31
CA GLU A 530 15.45 -9.89 8.72
C GLU A 530 14.51 -10.43 7.64
N GLU A 531 13.20 -10.37 7.87
CA GLU A 531 12.18 -10.85 6.95
C GLU A 531 12.16 -10.03 5.65
N GLY A 532 12.16 -8.70 5.74
CA GLY A 532 12.24 -7.83 4.56
C GLY A 532 13.52 -8.03 3.75
N ILE A 533 14.66 -8.30 4.42
CA ILE A 533 15.91 -8.61 3.71
C ILE A 533 15.81 -9.95 2.98
N LEU A 534 15.21 -10.97 3.61
CA LEU A 534 14.98 -12.27 2.98
C LEU A 534 14.00 -12.19 1.80
N GLN A 535 13.04 -11.28 1.83
CA GLN A 535 12.11 -11.04 0.72
C GLN A 535 12.80 -10.42 -0.49
N GLU A 536 13.62 -9.38 -0.30
CA GLU A 536 14.40 -8.79 -1.39
C GLU A 536 15.40 -9.82 -1.95
N LEU A 537 16.01 -10.64 -1.08
CA LEU A 537 16.83 -11.75 -1.53
C LEU A 537 16.03 -12.73 -2.41
N ALA A 538 14.83 -13.12 -2.01
CA ALA A 538 14.00 -14.05 -2.78
C ALA A 538 13.57 -13.47 -4.14
N ALA A 539 13.36 -12.15 -4.24
CA ALA A 539 12.97 -11.49 -5.48
C ALA A 539 14.12 -11.37 -6.49
N TYR A 540 15.34 -11.12 -6.02
CA TYR A 540 16.49 -10.82 -6.90
C TYR A 540 17.47 -11.97 -7.05
N ALA A 541 17.59 -12.88 -6.08
CA ALA A 541 18.50 -14.02 -6.18
C ALA A 541 18.26 -14.94 -7.40
N PRO A 542 17.02 -15.16 -7.89
CA PRO A 542 16.79 -15.91 -9.14
C PRO A 542 17.40 -15.26 -10.40
N LEU A 543 17.79 -13.98 -10.33
CA LEU A 543 18.46 -13.26 -11.41
C LEU A 543 19.99 -13.45 -11.41
N VAL A 544 20.54 -14.21 -10.46
CA VAL A 544 21.95 -14.62 -10.47
C VAL A 544 22.10 -15.89 -11.34
N PRO A 545 23.05 -15.94 -12.29
CA PRO A 545 23.39 -17.15 -13.02
C PRO A 545 23.69 -18.34 -12.11
N ASP A 546 23.23 -19.54 -12.49
CA ASP A 546 23.41 -20.77 -11.71
C ASP A 546 24.53 -21.69 -12.22
N GLY A 547 25.24 -21.27 -13.28
CA GLY A 547 26.32 -22.02 -13.89
C GLY A 547 25.97 -22.70 -15.20
N THR A 548 24.69 -22.90 -15.50
CA THR A 548 24.24 -23.46 -16.78
C THR A 548 23.45 -22.45 -17.61
N ASN A 549 23.16 -21.28 -17.06
CA ASN A 549 22.50 -20.20 -17.77
C ASN A 549 23.16 -18.85 -17.60
N TRP A 550 22.79 -17.94 -18.50
CA TRP A 550 22.97 -16.51 -18.33
C TRP A 550 21.63 -15.85 -18.00
N LYS A 551 21.70 -14.85 -17.13
CA LYS A 551 20.59 -13.98 -16.74
C LYS A 551 20.85 -12.59 -17.28
N VAL A 552 19.87 -11.99 -17.95
CA VAL A 552 20.08 -10.74 -18.69
C VAL A 552 18.92 -9.79 -18.45
N THR A 553 19.23 -8.56 -18.07
CA THR A 553 18.27 -7.45 -18.12
C THR A 553 18.35 -6.80 -19.49
N MET A 554 17.28 -6.91 -20.28
CA MET A 554 17.14 -6.21 -21.56
C MET A 554 16.45 -4.86 -21.35
N MET A 555 17.00 -3.81 -21.95
CA MET A 555 16.43 -2.46 -21.93
C MET A 555 16.21 -1.98 -23.37
N ILE A 556 15.01 -1.49 -23.67
CA ILE A 556 14.63 -0.88 -24.95
C ILE A 556 14.61 0.64 -24.76
N GLU A 557 15.50 1.35 -25.48
CA GLU A 557 15.86 2.73 -25.25
C GLU A 557 15.56 3.60 -26.49
N TYR A 558 14.52 4.43 -26.37
CA TYR A 558 14.19 5.50 -27.31
C TYR A 558 14.18 6.82 -26.52
N ALA A 559 14.91 7.82 -27.04
CA ALA A 559 15.07 9.11 -26.38
C ALA A 559 13.77 9.94 -26.40
N ASP A 560 13.02 9.85 -27.50
CA ASP A 560 11.73 10.49 -27.67
C ASP A 560 10.60 9.62 -27.10
N PRO A 561 9.76 10.14 -26.18
CA PRO A 561 8.68 9.36 -25.56
C PRO A 561 7.56 8.91 -26.50
N GLU A 562 7.20 9.72 -27.50
CA GLU A 562 6.15 9.38 -28.48
C GLU A 562 6.64 8.25 -29.39
N GLU A 563 7.87 8.39 -29.89
CA GLU A 563 8.53 7.33 -30.65
C GLU A 563 8.63 6.05 -29.80
N ARG A 564 9.06 6.16 -28.54
CA ARG A 564 9.16 4.99 -27.64
C ARG A 564 7.82 4.26 -27.51
N ALA A 565 6.71 4.98 -27.32
CA ALA A 565 5.40 4.37 -27.16
C ALA A 565 4.93 3.67 -28.45
N GLU A 566 5.11 4.32 -29.61
CA GLU A 566 4.79 3.73 -30.92
C GLU A 566 5.63 2.47 -31.17
N ARG A 567 6.93 2.55 -30.87
CA ARG A 567 7.87 1.43 -31.05
C ARG A 567 7.55 0.27 -30.11
N LEU A 568 7.31 0.51 -28.83
CA LEU A 568 6.93 -0.57 -27.89
C LEU A 568 5.60 -1.25 -28.27
N ALA A 569 4.68 -0.56 -28.94
CA ALA A 569 3.47 -1.17 -29.50
C ALA A 569 3.77 -2.05 -30.73
N GLN A 570 4.74 -1.64 -31.56
CA GLN A 570 5.20 -2.43 -32.72
C GLN A 570 6.07 -3.63 -32.30
N LEU A 571 6.74 -3.57 -31.15
CA LEU A 571 7.73 -4.54 -30.67
C LEU A 571 7.15 -5.61 -29.72
N ILE A 572 5.85 -5.87 -29.75
CA ILE A 572 5.23 -6.91 -28.92
C ILE A 572 5.84 -8.29 -29.21
N GLY A 573 6.29 -8.98 -28.17
CA GLY A 573 6.95 -10.27 -28.21
C GLY A 573 8.41 -10.23 -28.68
N ILE A 574 9.06 -9.06 -28.66
CA ILE A 574 10.47 -8.91 -29.04
C ILE A 574 11.42 -9.68 -28.10
N GLU A 575 11.10 -9.76 -26.82
CA GLU A 575 11.85 -10.46 -25.79
C GLU A 575 12.01 -11.96 -26.10
N ASP A 576 10.98 -12.57 -26.70
CA ASP A 576 10.98 -13.98 -27.12
C ASP A 576 11.77 -14.21 -28.43
N LYS A 577 12.22 -13.12 -29.08
CA LYS A 577 13.00 -13.17 -30.32
C LYS A 577 14.47 -12.87 -30.12
N VAL A 578 14.90 -12.59 -28.89
CA VAL A 578 16.31 -12.46 -28.56
C VAL A 578 16.94 -13.85 -28.49
N TRP A 579 18.12 -14.00 -29.09
CA TRP A 579 18.81 -15.27 -29.16
C TRP A 579 20.32 -15.12 -28.97
N ILE A 580 20.94 -16.20 -28.49
CA ILE A 580 22.40 -16.37 -28.51
C ILE A 580 22.78 -17.53 -29.41
N GLU A 581 23.96 -17.44 -30.03
CA GLU A 581 24.49 -18.46 -30.92
C GLU A 581 25.94 -18.77 -30.55
N VAL A 582 26.18 -20.04 -30.26
CA VAL A 582 27.53 -20.60 -30.14
C VAL A 582 27.86 -21.27 -31.47
N GLU A 583 28.99 -20.89 -32.07
CA GLU A 583 29.43 -21.42 -33.36
C GLU A 583 29.45 -22.96 -33.37
N GLY A 584 28.73 -23.54 -34.33
CA GLY A 584 28.56 -24.98 -34.48
C GLY A 584 27.33 -25.57 -33.80
N TYR A 585 26.49 -24.75 -33.14
CA TYR A 585 25.28 -25.17 -32.45
C TYR A 585 24.05 -24.39 -32.92
N GLU A 586 22.85 -24.92 -32.61
CA GLU A 586 21.60 -24.20 -32.85
C GLU A 586 21.47 -22.97 -31.95
N LYS A 587 20.70 -21.98 -32.43
CA LYS A 587 20.42 -20.75 -31.69
C LYS A 587 19.57 -21.06 -30.46
N ILE A 588 19.94 -20.43 -29.34
CA ILE A 588 19.22 -20.53 -28.07
C ILE A 588 18.36 -19.26 -27.97
N LEU A 589 17.03 -19.44 -27.99
CA LEU A 589 16.09 -18.35 -27.74
C LEU A 589 16.08 -18.01 -26.25
N ALA A 590 15.85 -16.74 -25.94
CA ALA A 590 15.61 -16.30 -24.57
C ALA A 590 14.33 -16.93 -24.03
N ILE A 591 14.35 -17.26 -22.74
CA ILE A 591 13.16 -17.50 -21.94
C ILE A 591 12.93 -16.20 -21.16
N ALA A 592 11.87 -15.48 -21.48
CA ALA A 592 11.61 -14.15 -20.93
C ALA A 592 10.59 -14.18 -19.78
N ASP A 593 10.81 -13.30 -18.80
CA ASP A 593 9.82 -12.83 -17.84
C ASP A 593 9.07 -13.93 -17.05
N GLU A 594 9.75 -15.05 -16.75
CA GLU A 594 9.20 -16.21 -16.02
C GLU A 594 8.59 -15.85 -14.66
N ASP A 595 9.03 -14.74 -14.07
CA ASP A 595 8.61 -14.29 -12.76
C ASP A 595 7.38 -13.35 -12.79
N LEU A 596 7.05 -12.73 -13.94
CA LEU A 596 5.96 -11.73 -14.07
C LEU A 596 5.51 -11.55 -15.53
N ASP A 597 4.20 -11.59 -15.83
CA ASP A 597 3.70 -11.14 -17.15
C ASP A 597 3.96 -9.63 -17.33
N ARG A 598 4.84 -9.25 -18.28
CA ARG A 598 5.25 -7.86 -18.56
C ARG A 598 4.66 -7.25 -19.81
N GLU A 599 3.93 -8.04 -20.60
CA GLU A 599 3.21 -7.59 -21.79
C GLU A 599 1.72 -7.37 -21.54
N ASN A 600 1.08 -6.58 -22.41
CA ASN A 600 -0.37 -6.53 -22.54
C ASN A 600 -0.77 -6.46 -24.02
N GLU A 601 -2.08 -6.53 -24.31
CA GLU A 601 -2.62 -6.51 -25.69
C GLU A 601 -2.28 -5.24 -26.50
N VAL A 602 -1.70 -4.21 -25.87
CA VAL A 602 -1.48 -2.88 -26.46
C VAL A 602 0.01 -2.55 -26.67
N LYS A 603 0.91 -3.00 -25.80
CA LYS A 603 2.36 -2.74 -25.89
C LYS A 603 3.20 -3.67 -25.02
N THR A 604 4.48 -3.85 -25.39
CA THR A 604 5.48 -4.52 -24.55
C THR A 604 6.16 -3.56 -23.56
N SER A 605 6.98 -4.09 -22.66
CA SER A 605 7.73 -3.35 -21.64
C SER A 605 9.02 -2.74 -22.22
N SER A 606 9.54 -1.68 -21.61
CA SER A 606 10.89 -1.19 -21.94
C SER A 606 12.00 -1.97 -21.23
N VAL A 607 11.65 -2.86 -20.28
CA VAL A 607 12.61 -3.68 -19.53
C VAL A 607 12.08 -5.10 -19.35
N HIS A 608 12.90 -6.09 -19.72
CA HIS A 608 12.61 -7.52 -19.64
C HIS A 608 13.73 -8.27 -18.94
N PHE A 609 13.41 -9.38 -18.28
CA PHE A 609 14.37 -10.32 -17.74
C PHE A 609 14.43 -11.56 -18.62
N LEU A 610 15.62 -11.86 -19.13
CA LEU A 610 15.85 -12.96 -20.05
C LEU A 610 16.75 -13.99 -19.37
N ARG A 611 16.46 -15.27 -19.63
CA ARG A 611 17.34 -16.39 -19.33
C ARG A 611 17.72 -17.12 -20.61
N PHE A 612 19.01 -17.40 -20.76
CA PHE A 612 19.51 -18.29 -21.82
C PHE A 612 20.06 -19.56 -21.17
N GLU A 613 19.47 -20.71 -21.49
CA GLU A 613 19.92 -22.01 -20.97
C GLU A 613 20.91 -22.65 -21.95
N LEU A 614 22.11 -22.98 -21.49
CA LEU A 614 23.16 -23.56 -22.32
C LEU A 614 23.36 -25.05 -22.01
N SER A 615 23.55 -25.84 -23.05
CA SER A 615 23.96 -27.25 -22.91
C SER A 615 25.42 -27.36 -22.47
N HIS A 616 25.77 -28.48 -21.84
CA HIS A 616 27.15 -28.75 -21.43
C HIS A 616 28.14 -28.68 -22.60
N GLU A 617 27.74 -29.16 -23.78
CA GLU A 617 28.55 -29.12 -25.00
C GLU A 617 28.80 -27.67 -25.47
N GLN A 618 27.78 -26.82 -25.40
CA GLN A 618 27.88 -25.40 -25.76
C GLN A 618 28.81 -24.65 -24.79
N ILE A 619 28.70 -24.91 -23.49
CA ILE A 619 29.59 -24.33 -22.47
C ILE A 619 31.04 -24.74 -22.76
N GLN A 620 31.30 -26.03 -22.98
CA GLN A 620 32.65 -26.52 -23.33
C GLN A 620 33.20 -25.88 -24.61
N ALA A 621 32.37 -25.72 -25.63
CA ALA A 621 32.74 -25.08 -26.89
C ALA A 621 33.14 -23.61 -26.67
N LEU A 622 32.38 -22.87 -25.86
CA LEU A 622 32.71 -21.50 -25.48
C LEU A 622 34.05 -21.42 -24.73
N TYR A 623 34.34 -22.33 -23.82
CA TYR A 623 35.64 -22.41 -23.14
C TYR A 623 36.80 -22.78 -24.10
N ARG A 624 36.52 -23.53 -25.17
CA ARG A 624 37.50 -23.85 -26.24
C ARG A 624 37.68 -22.73 -27.27
N GLY A 625 36.93 -21.64 -27.14
CA GLY A 625 37.08 -20.45 -27.97
C GLY A 625 36.08 -20.33 -29.13
N SER A 626 35.04 -21.17 -29.20
CA SER A 626 34.00 -21.05 -30.23
C SER A 626 33.34 -19.67 -30.22
N THR A 627 33.06 -19.11 -31.40
CA THR A 627 32.49 -17.77 -31.50
C THR A 627 31.12 -17.68 -30.82
N LEU A 628 30.89 -16.60 -30.05
CA LEU A 628 29.59 -16.27 -29.46
C LEU A 628 29.01 -15.06 -30.19
N ARG A 629 27.75 -15.13 -30.59
CA ARG A 629 26.97 -14.00 -31.13
C ARG A 629 25.64 -13.89 -30.39
N ILE A 630 25.10 -12.68 -30.40
CA ILE A 630 23.79 -12.37 -29.81
C ILE A 630 22.99 -11.63 -30.87
N GLY A 631 21.72 -11.94 -31.00
CA GLY A 631 20.85 -11.30 -31.97
C GLY A 631 19.42 -11.18 -31.49
N VAL A 632 18.64 -10.43 -32.26
CA VAL A 632 17.19 -10.34 -32.13
C VAL A 632 16.60 -10.42 -33.54
N SER A 633 15.57 -11.24 -33.70
CA SER A 633 14.91 -11.48 -34.99
C SER A 633 13.41 -11.24 -34.87
N HIS A 634 13.04 -9.96 -34.81
CA HIS A 634 11.66 -9.50 -34.71
C HIS A 634 11.25 -8.77 -36.01
N PRO A 635 9.99 -8.89 -36.50
CA PRO A 635 9.57 -8.25 -37.77
C PRO A 635 9.81 -6.74 -37.87
N TYR A 636 9.85 -6.06 -36.72
CA TYR A 636 10.06 -4.62 -36.60
C TYR A 636 11.44 -4.24 -36.02
N TYR A 637 12.28 -5.23 -35.69
CA TYR A 637 13.62 -4.99 -35.14
C TYR A 637 14.54 -6.19 -35.37
N GLU A 638 15.56 -6.01 -36.20
CA GLU A 638 16.57 -7.04 -36.47
C GLU A 638 17.97 -6.48 -36.21
N ALA A 639 18.71 -7.15 -35.33
CA ALA A 639 20.09 -6.80 -35.01
C ALA A 639 20.88 -8.04 -34.63
N ILE A 640 22.17 -8.06 -34.96
CA ILE A 640 23.11 -9.12 -34.60
C ILE A 640 24.43 -8.47 -34.22
N THR A 641 25.03 -8.92 -33.12
CA THR A 641 26.35 -8.46 -32.70
C THR A 641 27.46 -9.06 -33.57
N GLU A 642 28.59 -8.35 -33.65
CA GLU A 642 29.85 -9.03 -34.00
C GLU A 642 30.16 -10.13 -32.96
N ALA A 643 31.13 -10.99 -33.29
CA ALA A 643 31.68 -11.94 -32.33
C ALA A 643 32.01 -11.26 -30.99
N ILE A 644 31.45 -11.76 -29.89
CA ILE A 644 31.70 -11.22 -28.55
C ILE A 644 33.16 -11.50 -28.18
N LYS A 645 33.93 -10.43 -28.03
CA LYS A 645 35.38 -10.44 -27.71
C LYS A 645 35.62 -10.10 -26.23
N ASN A 646 36.88 -10.22 -25.81
CA ASN A 646 37.30 -9.75 -24.49
C ASN A 646 37.20 -8.22 -24.40
N PRO A 647 36.91 -7.65 -23.22
CA PRO A 647 36.78 -8.31 -21.91
C PRO A 647 35.43 -9.00 -21.65
N ILE A 648 34.38 -8.66 -22.42
CA ILE A 648 33.01 -9.13 -22.18
C ILE A 648 32.90 -10.66 -22.22
N ARG A 649 33.51 -11.30 -23.22
CA ARG A 649 33.51 -12.77 -23.32
C ARG A 649 34.03 -13.45 -22.06
N ALA A 650 35.12 -12.94 -21.49
CA ALA A 650 35.70 -13.49 -20.27
C ALA A 650 34.76 -13.29 -19.06
N ALA A 651 34.10 -12.13 -18.97
CA ALA A 651 33.12 -11.87 -17.92
C ALA A 651 31.94 -12.84 -17.98
N LEU A 652 31.37 -13.08 -19.17
CA LEU A 652 30.25 -14.01 -19.36
C LEU A 652 30.63 -15.47 -19.08
N LEU A 653 31.84 -15.88 -19.47
CA LEU A 653 32.33 -17.23 -19.21
C LEU A 653 32.44 -17.51 -17.70
N ASN A 654 32.76 -16.50 -16.88
CA ASN A 654 32.89 -16.66 -15.43
C ASN A 654 31.57 -17.02 -14.73
N ASP A 655 30.43 -16.82 -15.39
CA ASP A 655 29.12 -17.19 -14.85
C ASP A 655 28.76 -18.65 -15.10
N LEU A 656 29.50 -19.32 -16.00
CA LEU A 656 29.23 -20.68 -16.44
C LEU A 656 30.19 -21.66 -15.79
N ASN A 657 29.65 -22.75 -15.24
CA ASN A 657 30.47 -23.82 -14.70
C ASN A 657 31.01 -24.69 -15.83
N LEU A 658 32.33 -24.86 -15.84
CA LEU A 658 32.91 -25.99 -16.54
C LEU A 658 32.43 -27.28 -15.83
N PRO A 659 31.70 -28.18 -16.52
CA PRO A 659 31.35 -29.47 -15.94
C PRO A 659 32.56 -30.34 -15.61
#